data_AF-A0A8H7IG09-F1
#
_entry.id   AF-A0A8H7IG09-F1
#
_cell.length_a   1.000
_cell.length_b   1.000
_cell.length_c   1.000
_cell.angle_alpha   90.00
_cell.angle_beta   90.00
_cell.angle_gamma   90.00
#
_symmetry.space_group_name_H-M   'P 1'
#
loop_
_entity.id
_entity.type
_entity.pdbx_description
1 polymer ?
#
loop_
_entity_poly.entity_id
_entity_poly.type
_entity_poly.pdbx_seq_one_letter_code
_entity_poly.pdbx_strand_id
1 'polypeptide(L)'
;MQSGPRRRELEQEIDELDTFAHERDVLVRERDAALNDKSRILRERDTAIRERDELLEDQDELMREKEAAQKEVARMEQALEEADAELWRMRSSSSHCKENAEDRIPLHEHEALVSELEAQLDDAHREIAKLTAKSPTSEALNKAKDLRIQQLEKEKDVLLERVQNMRSNNSAGGSDTTGRLTPSGSLGSLALNRLAAMNLRTPKTPGAALKEPSWMNQTTMHALGDADALAARLIEVDAQLVEANESIDKKLDKLEAAGAETINLTKNLYLSKEKITSLERELARLERREERLLKKLQRCRCTKCHMRFDASAVAQWAEVTSHRMAKIGQEKAALLEAGRQEVQLARQAEADMKRKLEDERKRVVEAAKGIKDEKEREKVLADMELEKAKTAIAQLEEDLCAERGKLRSLAAEHSRVTRDKTDVLARLERTNQDMDVVKAQLERFKNNNKELEKELRSNSIAETKARHLEARLHENNLQIDTLRSEREILTRDHEQLKKRFAEITERAEVLRQRNAESQSEHEKRQHKLDMQVTEIENLRILLAEREAGMKDMATAVQTARGARSDAERVVKSLQSELKRVKSEAERLGTDIEHLKLERADDNGNEKERQKRAREQAQTQMKALNDQLQSAKDAAMQLHERLKDHGAALSPAEVEKLKAMHNKECKGLVQQIGYLRSKFHRESEMREHMGWQKLYLMKILGVYAESEPNMNVHWLGKASLMNSHQTQTNSTQRRLFGMVDGQGQAFGRGVARSKEIEAGYARCLEDVRRRRPKSRTRT
;
A
#
# COMPACT_ATOMS: atom_id res chain seq x y z
N MET A 1 16.78 -65.52 -90.55
CA MET A 1 17.57 -64.63 -89.66
C MET A 1 16.89 -63.28 -89.36
N GLN A 2 15.55 -63.15 -89.45
CA GLN A 2 14.84 -61.87 -89.20
C GLN A 2 14.03 -61.83 -87.88
N SER A 3 14.09 -62.86 -87.03
CA SER A 3 13.33 -62.93 -85.77
C SER A 3 14.03 -62.29 -84.55
N GLY A 4 15.30 -61.91 -84.67
CA GLY A 4 16.09 -61.33 -83.58
C GLY A 4 15.66 -59.94 -83.11
N PRO A 5 15.36 -58.98 -84.00
CA PRO A 5 14.97 -57.61 -83.59
C PRO A 5 13.62 -57.60 -82.87
N ARG A 6 12.62 -58.29 -83.43
CA ARG A 6 11.27 -58.36 -82.87
C ARG A 6 11.22 -59.06 -81.51
N ARG A 7 12.13 -60.01 -81.26
CA ARG A 7 12.27 -60.62 -79.92
C ARG A 7 12.78 -59.60 -78.90
N ARG A 8 13.76 -58.77 -79.26
CA ARG A 8 14.30 -57.74 -78.35
C ARG A 8 13.29 -56.63 -78.06
N GLU A 9 12.51 -56.24 -79.06
CA GLU A 9 11.40 -55.27 -78.87
C GLU A 9 10.36 -55.82 -77.90
N LEU A 10 9.95 -57.09 -78.05
CA LEU A 10 9.03 -57.73 -77.11
C LEU A 10 9.62 -57.91 -75.70
N GLU A 11 10.91 -58.22 -75.59
CA GLU A 11 11.61 -58.28 -74.29
C GLU A 11 11.64 -56.90 -73.62
N GLN A 12 11.90 -55.82 -74.37
CA GLN A 12 11.83 -54.45 -73.86
C GLN A 12 10.41 -54.06 -73.42
N GLU A 13 9.39 -54.39 -74.21
CA GLU A 13 8.00 -54.13 -73.84
C GLU A 13 7.59 -54.90 -72.56
N ILE A 14 8.10 -56.12 -72.36
CA ILE A 14 7.86 -56.89 -71.14
C ILE A 14 8.54 -56.23 -69.94
N ASP A 15 9.79 -55.79 -70.07
CA ASP A 15 10.51 -55.08 -68.99
C ASP A 15 9.81 -53.75 -68.63
N GLU A 16 9.30 -53.02 -69.62
CA GLU A 16 8.50 -51.80 -69.41
C GLU A 16 7.16 -52.09 -68.71
N LEU A 17 6.48 -53.18 -69.07
CA LEU A 17 5.26 -53.59 -68.37
C LEU A 17 5.54 -54.06 -66.94
N ASP A 18 6.65 -54.73 -66.69
CA ASP A 18 7.05 -55.19 -65.35
C ASP A 18 7.42 -54.01 -64.44
N THR A 19 8.13 -53.01 -64.99
CA THR A 19 8.41 -51.75 -64.26
C THR A 19 7.13 -50.99 -63.93
N PHE A 20 6.21 -50.85 -64.89
CA PHE A 20 4.91 -50.22 -64.64
C PHE A 20 4.07 -51.00 -63.62
N ALA A 21 4.08 -52.33 -63.66
CA ALA A 21 3.42 -53.17 -62.66
C ALA A 21 4.00 -52.95 -61.26
N HIS A 22 5.34 -52.85 -61.16
CA HIS A 22 6.01 -52.57 -59.89
C HIS A 22 5.65 -51.19 -59.33
N GLU A 23 5.65 -50.15 -60.17
CA GLU A 23 5.25 -48.79 -59.77
C GLU A 23 3.80 -48.75 -59.29
N ARG A 24 2.89 -49.42 -60.00
CA ARG A 24 1.48 -49.54 -59.58
C ARG A 24 1.36 -50.22 -58.22
N ASP A 25 2.11 -51.29 -57.97
CA ASP A 25 2.08 -52.00 -56.69
C ASP A 25 2.66 -51.15 -55.54
N VAL A 26 3.67 -50.32 -55.82
CA VAL A 26 4.19 -49.33 -54.85
C VAL A 26 3.11 -48.30 -54.51
N LEU A 27 2.45 -47.71 -55.51
CA LEU A 27 1.38 -46.73 -55.30
C LEU A 27 0.18 -47.32 -54.53
N VAL A 28 -0.17 -48.59 -54.79
CA VAL A 28 -1.21 -49.28 -54.02
C VAL A 28 -0.80 -49.43 -52.56
N ARG A 29 0.45 -49.82 -52.27
CA ARG A 29 0.96 -49.91 -50.90
C ARG A 29 0.97 -48.56 -50.19
N GLU A 30 1.36 -47.49 -50.86
CA GLU A 30 1.35 -46.13 -50.31
C GLU A 30 -0.08 -45.66 -49.99
N ARG A 31 -1.04 -45.92 -50.91
CA ARG A 31 -2.45 -45.63 -50.68
C ARG A 31 -3.00 -46.39 -49.47
N ASP A 32 -2.69 -47.68 -49.36
CA ASP A 32 -3.18 -48.52 -48.26
C ASP A 32 -2.53 -48.11 -46.92
N ALA A 33 -1.26 -47.69 -46.92
CA ALA A 33 -0.62 -47.10 -45.75
C ALA A 33 -1.31 -45.77 -45.33
N ALA A 34 -1.60 -44.89 -46.28
CA ALA A 34 -2.30 -43.64 -46.02
C ALA A 34 -3.73 -43.87 -45.49
N LEU A 35 -4.44 -44.88 -46.00
CA LEU A 35 -5.76 -45.27 -45.47
C LEU A 35 -5.67 -45.79 -44.03
N ASN A 36 -4.66 -46.59 -43.72
CA ASN A 36 -4.42 -47.08 -42.36
C ASN A 36 -4.11 -45.93 -41.38
N ASP A 37 -3.28 -44.97 -41.78
CA ASP A 37 -3.00 -43.79 -40.97
C ASP A 37 -4.26 -42.93 -40.75
N LYS A 38 -5.07 -42.73 -41.80
CA LYS A 38 -6.36 -42.05 -41.67
C LYS A 38 -7.29 -42.77 -40.70
N SER A 39 -7.37 -44.11 -40.77
CA SER A 39 -8.15 -44.91 -39.82
C SER A 39 -7.61 -44.81 -38.40
N ARG A 40 -6.28 -44.71 -38.19
CA ARG A 40 -5.69 -44.46 -36.87
C ARG A 40 -6.11 -43.10 -36.31
N ILE A 41 -5.99 -42.05 -37.10
CA ILE A 41 -6.39 -40.68 -36.70
C ILE A 41 -7.87 -40.60 -36.36
N LEU A 42 -8.74 -41.28 -37.12
CA LEU A 42 -10.18 -41.32 -36.82
C LEU A 42 -10.46 -41.99 -35.47
N ARG A 43 -9.76 -43.08 -35.13
CA ARG A 43 -9.91 -43.73 -33.82
C ARG A 43 -9.43 -42.83 -32.68
N GLU A 44 -8.32 -42.13 -32.86
CA GLU A 44 -7.79 -41.15 -31.89
C GLU A 44 -8.77 -39.98 -31.69
N ARG A 45 -9.42 -39.53 -32.77
CA ARG A 45 -10.48 -38.52 -32.68
C ARG A 45 -11.70 -39.05 -31.91
N ASP A 46 -12.11 -40.28 -32.18
CA ASP A 46 -13.27 -40.90 -31.52
C ASP A 46 -12.99 -41.23 -30.05
N THR A 47 -11.73 -41.47 -29.65
CA THR A 47 -11.34 -41.54 -28.22
C THR A 47 -11.40 -40.16 -27.58
N ALA A 48 -10.87 -39.12 -28.22
CA ALA A 48 -10.90 -37.76 -27.69
C ALA A 48 -12.34 -37.21 -27.54
N ILE A 49 -13.25 -37.56 -28.46
CA ILE A 49 -14.66 -37.20 -28.35
C ILE A 49 -15.29 -37.86 -27.11
N ARG A 50 -15.00 -39.15 -26.87
CA ARG A 50 -15.50 -39.86 -25.68
C ARG A 50 -14.97 -39.25 -24.38
N GLU A 51 -13.68 -38.95 -24.31
CA GLU A 51 -13.09 -38.29 -23.14
C GLU A 51 -13.72 -36.91 -22.89
N ARG A 52 -14.00 -36.14 -23.94
CA ARG A 52 -14.69 -34.85 -23.81
C ARG A 52 -16.13 -35.03 -23.32
N ASP A 53 -16.85 -36.02 -23.84
CA ASP A 53 -18.24 -36.28 -23.44
C ASP A 53 -18.30 -36.76 -21.98
N GLU A 54 -17.35 -37.59 -21.52
CA GLU A 54 -17.19 -37.96 -20.09
C GLU A 54 -16.94 -36.72 -19.20
N LEU A 55 -16.07 -35.79 -19.62
CA LEU A 55 -15.82 -34.55 -18.86
C LEU A 55 -17.07 -33.64 -18.79
N LEU A 56 -17.92 -33.65 -19.81
CA LEU A 56 -19.18 -32.90 -19.79
C LEU A 56 -20.20 -33.54 -18.83
N GLU A 57 -20.25 -34.87 -18.77
CA GLU A 57 -21.08 -35.59 -17.79
C GLU A 57 -20.62 -35.29 -16.35
N ASP A 58 -19.31 -35.29 -16.10
CA ASP A 58 -18.73 -34.91 -14.81
C ASP A 58 -19.06 -33.45 -14.45
N GLN A 59 -19.00 -32.54 -15.43
CA GLN A 59 -19.37 -31.14 -15.22
C GLN A 59 -20.84 -30.98 -14.86
N ASP A 60 -21.74 -31.71 -15.52
CA ASP A 60 -23.17 -31.71 -15.21
C ASP A 60 -23.46 -32.29 -13.82
N GLU A 61 -22.77 -33.35 -13.40
CA GLU A 61 -22.90 -33.91 -12.05
C GLU A 61 -22.45 -32.91 -10.98
N LEU A 62 -21.29 -32.24 -11.18
CA LEU A 62 -20.82 -31.19 -10.29
C LEU A 62 -21.81 -30.01 -10.20
N MET A 63 -22.48 -29.66 -11.29
CA MET A 63 -23.52 -28.64 -11.29
C MET A 63 -24.75 -29.08 -10.48
N ARG A 64 -25.19 -30.34 -10.60
CA ARG A 64 -26.28 -30.89 -9.76
C ARG A 64 -25.91 -30.90 -8.28
N GLU A 65 -24.68 -31.31 -7.93
CA GLU A 65 -24.19 -31.28 -6.55
C GLU A 65 -24.16 -29.85 -5.99
N LYS A 66 -23.69 -28.88 -6.78
CA LYS A 66 -23.68 -27.46 -6.41
C LYS A 66 -25.09 -26.92 -6.18
N GLU A 67 -26.04 -27.24 -7.06
CA GLU A 67 -27.44 -26.85 -6.88
C GLU A 67 -28.08 -27.50 -5.65
N ALA A 68 -27.76 -28.77 -5.35
CA ALA A 68 -28.22 -29.44 -4.14
C ALA A 68 -27.65 -28.76 -2.88
N ALA A 69 -26.36 -28.46 -2.87
CA ALA A 69 -25.72 -27.73 -1.77
C ALA A 69 -26.31 -26.33 -1.58
N GLN A 70 -26.61 -25.61 -2.67
CA GLN A 70 -27.28 -24.30 -2.59
C GLN A 70 -28.69 -24.40 -2.00
N LYS A 71 -29.45 -25.45 -2.36
CA LYS A 71 -30.77 -25.70 -1.75
C LYS A 71 -30.67 -26.00 -0.26
N GLU A 72 -29.66 -26.74 0.18
CA GLU A 72 -29.40 -26.99 1.61
C GLU A 72 -28.98 -25.71 2.35
N VAL A 73 -28.14 -24.88 1.75
CA VAL A 73 -27.80 -23.56 2.33
C VAL A 73 -29.06 -22.70 2.48
N ALA A 74 -29.92 -22.63 1.46
CA ALA A 74 -31.17 -21.88 1.54
C ALA A 74 -32.11 -22.42 2.63
N ARG A 75 -32.16 -23.75 2.83
CA ARG A 75 -32.92 -24.36 3.94
C ARG A 75 -32.34 -23.97 5.31
N MET A 76 -31.01 -23.96 5.45
CA MET A 76 -30.34 -23.55 6.68
C MET A 76 -30.54 -22.06 6.96
N GLU A 77 -30.52 -21.22 5.94
CA GLU A 77 -30.82 -19.78 6.07
C GLU A 77 -32.26 -19.55 6.52
N GLN A 78 -33.24 -20.25 5.95
CA GLN A 78 -34.64 -20.19 6.41
C GLN A 78 -34.78 -20.67 7.86
N ALA A 79 -34.11 -21.76 8.24
CA ALA A 79 -34.13 -22.25 9.63
C ALA A 79 -33.50 -21.25 10.61
N LEU A 80 -32.45 -20.52 10.20
CA LEU A 80 -31.86 -19.45 10.99
C LEU A 80 -32.79 -18.25 11.12
N GLU A 81 -33.46 -17.84 10.04
CA GLU A 81 -34.47 -16.77 10.09
C GLU A 81 -35.66 -17.14 11.00
N GLU A 82 -36.11 -18.39 10.95
CA GLU A 82 -37.15 -18.91 11.84
C GLU A 82 -36.69 -18.91 13.31
N ALA A 83 -35.46 -19.37 13.58
CA ALA A 83 -34.87 -19.36 14.92
C ALA A 83 -34.68 -17.92 15.45
N ASP A 84 -34.23 -16.99 14.61
CA ASP A 84 -34.11 -15.58 14.96
C ASP A 84 -35.48 -14.94 15.23
N ALA A 85 -36.51 -15.29 14.45
CA ALA A 85 -37.88 -14.84 14.68
C ALA A 85 -38.48 -15.44 15.98
N GLU A 86 -38.13 -16.67 16.33
CA GLU A 86 -38.48 -17.28 17.62
C GLU A 86 -37.76 -16.61 18.78
N LEU A 87 -36.46 -16.32 18.66
CA LEU A 87 -35.71 -15.53 19.65
C LEU A 87 -36.30 -14.13 19.82
N TRP A 88 -36.72 -13.50 18.72
CA TRP A 88 -37.38 -12.19 18.75
C TRP A 88 -38.75 -12.26 19.44
N ARG A 89 -39.52 -13.33 19.20
CA ARG A 89 -40.77 -13.60 19.92
C ARG A 89 -40.54 -13.86 21.41
N MET A 90 -39.55 -14.68 21.79
CA MET A 90 -39.19 -14.92 23.19
C MET A 90 -38.73 -13.64 23.90
N ARG A 91 -37.94 -12.79 23.22
CA ARG A 91 -37.49 -11.51 23.76
C ARG A 91 -38.64 -10.50 23.89
N SER A 92 -39.60 -10.54 22.98
CA SER A 92 -40.82 -9.71 23.04
C SER A 92 -41.79 -10.18 24.12
N SER A 93 -41.95 -11.50 24.31
CA SER A 93 -42.67 -12.09 25.43
C SER A 93 -42.00 -11.79 26.78
N SER A 94 -40.66 -11.77 26.82
CA SER A 94 -39.89 -11.34 28.00
C SER A 94 -39.99 -9.83 28.26
N SER A 95 -40.32 -9.01 27.26
CA SER A 95 -40.56 -7.58 27.42
C SER A 95 -41.93 -7.24 28.04
N HIS A 96 -42.84 -8.21 28.16
CA HIS A 96 -44.15 -8.04 28.81
C HIS A 96 -44.19 -8.57 30.26
N CYS A 97 -43.07 -9.02 30.81
CA CYS A 97 -42.91 -9.33 32.23
C CYS A 97 -41.87 -8.40 32.86
N LYS A 98 -42.20 -7.11 32.97
CA LYS A 98 -41.58 -6.20 33.94
C LYS A 98 -42.57 -5.94 35.05
N GLU A 99 -42.68 -6.90 35.96
CA GLU A 99 -43.09 -6.70 37.35
C GLU A 99 -42.75 -7.99 38.10
N ASN A 100 -41.46 -8.13 38.43
CA ASN A 100 -40.94 -8.82 39.61
C ASN A 100 -39.43 -8.64 39.63
N ALA A 101 -39.02 -7.54 40.25
CA ALA A 101 -37.64 -7.28 40.60
C ALA A 101 -37.32 -8.06 41.88
N GLU A 102 -36.96 -9.35 41.78
CA GLU A 102 -36.29 -10.03 42.91
C GLU A 102 -35.45 -11.28 42.60
N ASP A 103 -35.28 -11.71 41.34
CA ASP A 103 -34.31 -12.78 41.01
C ASP A 103 -33.05 -12.20 40.35
N ARG A 104 -32.20 -11.58 41.17
CA ARG A 104 -30.79 -11.42 40.81
C ARG A 104 -30.10 -12.76 41.07
N ILE A 105 -29.93 -13.54 40.01
CA ILE A 105 -28.98 -14.65 39.97
C ILE A 105 -27.63 -14.13 40.52
N PRO A 106 -27.08 -14.71 41.59
CA PRO A 106 -25.84 -14.26 42.20
C PRO A 106 -24.72 -14.17 41.14
N LEU A 107 -23.93 -13.10 41.16
CA LEU A 107 -22.84 -12.83 40.20
C LEU A 107 -21.91 -14.04 39.93
N HIS A 108 -21.78 -14.95 40.91
CA HIS A 108 -20.99 -16.17 40.77
C HIS A 108 -21.56 -17.18 39.76
N GLU A 109 -22.88 -17.30 39.65
CA GLU A 109 -23.53 -18.21 38.70
C GLU A 109 -23.48 -17.63 37.27
N HIS A 110 -23.47 -16.31 37.13
CA HIS A 110 -23.28 -15.65 35.84
C HIS A 110 -21.83 -15.75 35.34
N GLU A 111 -20.84 -15.71 36.23
CA GLU A 111 -19.44 -15.96 35.88
C GLU A 111 -19.20 -17.43 35.50
N ALA A 112 -19.85 -18.38 36.19
CA ALA A 112 -19.77 -19.79 35.84
C ALA A 112 -20.37 -20.07 34.45
N LEU A 113 -21.53 -19.48 34.16
CA LEU A 113 -22.19 -19.64 32.86
C LEU A 113 -21.40 -19.00 31.72
N VAL A 114 -20.78 -17.83 31.95
CA VAL A 114 -19.89 -17.19 30.98
C VAL A 114 -18.63 -18.05 30.75
N SER A 115 -18.03 -18.59 31.82
CA SER A 115 -16.86 -19.46 31.69
C SER A 115 -17.17 -20.76 30.96
N GLU A 116 -18.38 -21.30 31.10
CA GLU A 116 -18.83 -22.51 30.39
C GLU A 116 -19.15 -22.21 28.92
N LEU A 117 -19.76 -21.08 28.62
CA LEU A 117 -19.96 -20.63 27.23
C LEU A 117 -18.63 -20.32 26.53
N GLU A 118 -17.65 -19.74 27.25
CA GLU A 118 -16.29 -19.53 26.73
C GLU A 118 -15.59 -20.87 26.45
N ALA A 119 -15.73 -21.87 27.33
CA ALA A 119 -15.20 -23.21 27.12
C ALA A 119 -15.84 -23.91 25.91
N GLN A 120 -17.17 -23.78 25.74
CA GLN A 120 -17.88 -24.31 24.57
C GLN A 120 -17.47 -23.61 23.27
N LEU A 121 -17.21 -22.30 23.32
CA LEU A 121 -16.70 -21.55 22.17
C LEU A 121 -15.29 -22.01 21.78
N ASP A 122 -14.42 -22.24 22.78
CA ASP A 122 -13.07 -22.77 22.56
C ASP A 122 -13.08 -24.20 22.01
N ASP A 123 -14.01 -25.05 22.46
CA ASP A 123 -14.18 -26.40 21.93
C ASP A 123 -14.71 -26.41 20.49
N ALA A 124 -15.68 -25.54 20.18
CA ALA A 124 -16.16 -25.36 18.81
C ALA A 124 -15.05 -24.85 17.89
N HIS A 125 -14.23 -23.89 18.33
CA HIS A 125 -13.07 -23.43 17.57
C HIS A 125 -12.01 -24.52 17.37
N ARG A 126 -11.78 -25.36 18.38
CA ARG A 126 -10.89 -26.54 18.27
C ARG A 126 -11.43 -27.57 17.29
N GLU A 127 -12.73 -27.77 17.22
CA GLU A 127 -13.37 -28.72 16.30
C GLU A 127 -13.37 -28.19 14.86
N ILE A 128 -13.64 -26.90 14.65
CA ILE A 128 -13.48 -26.23 13.34
C ILE A 128 -12.03 -26.33 12.86
N ALA A 129 -11.05 -26.10 13.74
CA ALA A 129 -9.63 -26.26 13.40
C ALA A 129 -9.27 -27.72 13.03
N LYS A 130 -9.87 -28.71 13.69
CA LYS A 130 -9.68 -30.12 13.35
C LYS A 130 -10.33 -30.49 12.02
N LEU A 131 -11.54 -30.00 11.73
CA LEU A 131 -12.26 -30.27 10.49
C LEU A 131 -11.61 -29.58 9.28
N THR A 132 -11.12 -28.36 9.46
CA THR A 132 -10.39 -27.62 8.42
C THR A 132 -9.00 -28.21 8.13
N ALA A 133 -8.34 -28.79 9.14
CA ALA A 133 -7.03 -29.43 8.97
C ALA A 133 -7.10 -30.87 8.43
N LYS A 134 -8.20 -31.62 8.64
CA LYS A 134 -8.33 -33.03 8.23
C LYS A 134 -9.17 -33.27 6.98
N SER A 135 -9.70 -32.22 6.35
CA SER A 135 -10.49 -32.41 5.14
C SER A 135 -9.58 -32.73 3.94
N PRO A 136 -9.71 -33.90 3.29
CA PRO A 136 -8.92 -34.26 2.12
C PRO A 136 -9.10 -33.28 0.94
N THR A 137 -10.22 -32.55 0.89
CA THR A 137 -10.42 -31.46 -0.08
C THR A 137 -9.56 -30.23 0.23
N SER A 138 -9.30 -29.91 1.50
CA SER A 138 -8.42 -28.79 1.90
C SER A 138 -6.96 -29.08 1.54
N GLU A 139 -6.50 -30.31 1.78
CA GLU A 139 -5.14 -30.73 1.37
C GLU A 139 -4.98 -30.79 -0.15
N ALA A 140 -5.99 -31.28 -0.89
CA ALA A 140 -5.96 -31.28 -2.35
C ALA A 140 -5.92 -29.85 -2.92
N LEU A 141 -6.68 -28.94 -2.31
CA LEU A 141 -6.74 -27.54 -2.72
C LEU A 141 -5.46 -26.77 -2.38
N ASN A 142 -4.83 -27.07 -1.24
CA ASN A 142 -3.51 -26.52 -0.89
C ASN A 142 -2.42 -27.06 -1.82
N LYS A 143 -2.42 -28.36 -2.16
CA LYS A 143 -1.51 -28.94 -3.16
C LYS A 143 -1.72 -28.34 -4.55
N ALA A 144 -2.96 -28.07 -4.96
CA ALA A 144 -3.25 -27.40 -6.22
C ALA A 144 -2.74 -25.95 -6.24
N LYS A 145 -2.89 -25.22 -5.12
CA LYS A 145 -2.30 -23.88 -4.95
C LYS A 145 -0.77 -23.92 -5.01
N ASP A 146 -0.14 -24.88 -4.35
CA ASP A 146 1.33 -25.03 -4.36
C ASP A 146 1.84 -25.36 -5.77
N LEU A 147 1.17 -26.23 -6.51
CA LEU A 147 1.50 -26.51 -7.92
C LEU A 147 1.34 -25.26 -8.81
N ARG A 148 0.29 -24.46 -8.57
CA ARG A 148 0.08 -23.21 -9.29
C ARG A 148 1.16 -22.17 -8.97
N ILE A 149 1.58 -22.08 -7.71
CA ILE A 149 2.69 -21.22 -7.28
C ILE A 149 3.98 -21.65 -7.97
N GLN A 150 4.30 -22.95 -7.98
CA GLN A 150 5.48 -23.47 -8.68
C GLN A 150 5.45 -23.19 -10.19
N GLN A 151 4.27 -23.25 -10.82
CA GLN A 151 4.12 -22.91 -12.23
C GLN A 151 4.39 -21.41 -12.47
N LEU A 152 3.83 -20.54 -11.63
CA LEU A 152 4.04 -19.09 -11.72
C LEU A 152 5.49 -18.69 -11.42
N GLU A 153 6.18 -19.38 -10.52
CA GLU A 153 7.59 -19.18 -10.25
C GLU A 153 8.45 -19.55 -11.47
N LYS A 154 8.17 -20.68 -12.13
CA LYS A 154 8.84 -21.04 -13.39
C LYS A 154 8.60 -20.02 -14.51
N GLU A 155 7.36 -19.55 -14.66
CA GLU A 155 7.04 -18.52 -15.66
C GLU A 155 7.75 -17.19 -15.36
N LYS A 156 7.82 -16.80 -14.08
CA LYS A 156 8.59 -15.64 -13.62
C LYS A 156 10.08 -15.79 -13.94
N ASP A 157 10.68 -16.95 -13.70
CA ASP A 157 12.10 -17.19 -13.99
C ASP A 157 12.38 -17.11 -15.50
N VAL A 158 11.53 -17.67 -16.35
CA VAL A 158 11.62 -17.55 -17.81
C VAL A 158 11.48 -16.09 -18.26
N LEU A 159 10.59 -15.32 -17.65
CA LEU A 159 10.42 -13.90 -17.95
C LEU A 159 11.63 -13.08 -17.48
N LEU A 160 12.20 -13.39 -16.31
CA LEU A 160 13.42 -12.76 -15.82
C LEU A 160 14.61 -13.08 -16.74
N GLU A 161 14.74 -14.32 -17.22
CA GLU A 161 15.76 -14.70 -18.18
C GLU A 161 15.56 -13.97 -19.52
N ARG A 162 14.33 -13.80 -19.98
CA ARG A 162 14.02 -13.02 -21.18
C ARG A 162 14.34 -11.53 -21.01
N VAL A 163 14.01 -10.95 -19.86
CA VAL A 163 14.36 -9.56 -19.52
C VAL A 163 15.87 -9.39 -19.37
N GLN A 164 16.56 -10.38 -18.81
CA GLN A 164 18.01 -10.38 -18.68
C GLN A 164 18.68 -10.52 -20.05
N ASN A 165 18.19 -11.37 -20.95
CA ASN A 165 18.66 -11.45 -22.34
C ASN A 165 18.37 -10.16 -23.12
N MET A 166 17.22 -9.53 -22.92
CA MET A 166 16.90 -8.22 -23.49
C MET A 166 17.80 -7.11 -22.94
N ARG A 167 18.11 -7.12 -21.63
CA ARG A 167 19.07 -6.18 -21.02
C ARG A 167 20.48 -6.43 -21.53
N SER A 168 20.94 -7.67 -21.61
CA SER A 168 22.26 -8.03 -22.13
C SER A 168 22.41 -7.62 -23.60
N ASN A 169 21.36 -7.76 -24.41
CA ASN A 169 21.36 -7.28 -25.80
C ASN A 169 21.32 -5.75 -25.93
N ASN A 170 20.75 -5.03 -24.95
CA ASN A 170 20.71 -3.56 -24.95
C ASN A 170 21.90 -2.87 -24.26
N SER A 171 22.82 -3.62 -23.64
CA SER A 171 23.91 -3.06 -22.83
C SER A 171 25.25 -2.87 -23.57
N ALA A 172 25.27 -3.02 -24.90
CA ALA A 172 26.48 -2.84 -25.73
C ALA A 172 26.69 -1.40 -26.26
N GLY A 173 26.17 -0.37 -25.58
CA GLY A 173 26.41 1.05 -25.91
C GLY A 173 26.52 1.90 -24.65
N GLY A 174 27.74 2.37 -24.34
CA GLY A 174 28.10 3.19 -23.17
C GLY A 174 27.32 4.51 -23.05
N SER A 175 27.02 4.94 -21.83
CA SER A 175 27.79 5.92 -21.03
C SER A 175 27.98 7.27 -21.72
N ASP A 176 27.18 8.28 -21.34
CA ASP A 176 27.67 9.48 -20.64
C ASP A 176 26.54 10.47 -20.30
N THR A 177 26.86 11.38 -19.39
CA THR A 177 26.03 12.09 -18.43
C THR A 177 25.53 13.47 -18.85
N THR A 178 24.41 13.91 -18.23
CA THR A 178 24.05 15.29 -17.78
C THR A 178 23.85 16.45 -18.78
N GLY A 179 22.72 17.17 -18.64
CA GLY A 179 22.70 18.64 -18.81
C GLY A 179 21.53 19.30 -19.58
N ARG A 180 20.43 19.58 -18.88
CA ARG A 180 19.60 20.81 -18.87
C ARG A 180 19.50 21.76 -20.10
N LEU A 181 18.24 22.16 -20.34
CA LEU A 181 17.69 23.40 -20.94
C LEU A 181 17.17 23.35 -22.40
N THR A 182 15.88 23.67 -22.51
CA THR A 182 15.08 24.06 -23.69
C THR A 182 15.33 25.55 -24.04
N PRO A 183 14.66 26.20 -25.04
CA PRO A 183 13.76 25.69 -26.11
C PRO A 183 14.03 26.29 -27.53
N SER A 184 13.31 25.75 -28.52
CA SER A 184 12.63 26.47 -29.63
C SER A 184 12.99 25.98 -31.05
N GLY A 185 11.95 25.49 -31.74
CA GLY A 185 11.59 25.97 -33.08
C GLY A 185 12.33 25.42 -34.30
N SER A 186 11.69 24.42 -34.92
CA SER A 186 11.55 24.24 -36.38
C SER A 186 12.80 24.10 -37.25
N LEU A 187 13.04 22.89 -37.78
CA LEU A 187 13.08 22.60 -39.23
C LEU A 187 13.48 21.14 -39.52
N GLY A 188 12.75 20.51 -40.45
CA GLY A 188 13.36 19.76 -41.55
C GLY A 188 13.91 18.35 -41.27
N SER A 189 13.11 17.38 -41.69
CA SER A 189 13.51 16.09 -42.27
C SER A 189 14.95 16.03 -42.83
N LEU A 190 15.70 14.99 -42.49
CA LEU A 190 16.39 14.10 -43.44
C LEU A 190 17.16 12.94 -42.76
N ALA A 191 17.23 11.85 -43.52
CA ALA A 191 18.27 10.81 -43.53
C ALA A 191 18.13 9.61 -42.57
N LEU A 192 17.03 8.89 -42.77
CA LEU A 192 17.02 7.43 -42.81
C LEU A 192 17.86 6.97 -44.01
N ASN A 193 19.10 6.52 -43.79
CA ASN A 193 19.86 5.68 -44.72
C ASN A 193 21.13 5.14 -44.08
N ARG A 194 21.07 3.89 -43.62
CA ARG A 194 22.17 2.92 -43.72
C ARG A 194 21.63 1.55 -43.34
N LEU A 195 21.31 0.74 -44.35
CA LEU A 195 21.77 -0.64 -44.52
C LEU A 195 20.97 -1.29 -45.66
N ALA A 196 21.42 -1.03 -46.88
CA ALA A 196 21.25 -1.93 -48.00
C ALA A 196 22.65 -2.25 -48.55
N ALA A 197 23.14 -3.45 -48.24
CA ALA A 197 24.35 -4.01 -48.85
C ALA A 197 24.29 -5.53 -48.78
N MET A 198 23.60 -6.17 -49.71
CA MET A 198 24.08 -7.40 -50.36
C MET A 198 23.53 -7.46 -51.79
N ASN A 199 24.46 -7.56 -52.73
CA ASN A 199 24.26 -7.68 -54.18
C ASN A 199 23.86 -9.11 -54.56
N LEU A 200 22.81 -9.27 -55.36
CA LEU A 200 22.72 -10.31 -56.40
C LEU A 200 22.10 -9.71 -57.67
N ARG A 201 22.72 -9.97 -58.81
CA ARG A 201 22.51 -9.35 -60.12
C ARG A 201 21.76 -10.29 -61.08
N THR A 202 20.80 -9.72 -61.81
CA THR A 202 20.36 -9.97 -63.23
C THR A 202 19.55 -11.23 -63.60
N PRO A 203 18.76 -11.23 -64.72
CA PRO A 203 18.63 -10.22 -65.79
C PRO A 203 17.19 -9.77 -66.15
N LYS A 204 17.12 -8.74 -67.01
CA LYS A 204 15.94 -8.10 -67.58
C LYS A 204 15.24 -8.98 -68.63
N THR A 205 13.91 -8.90 -68.69
CA THR A 205 13.13 -9.22 -69.90
C THR A 205 12.00 -8.18 -70.05
N PRO A 206 11.74 -7.66 -71.27
CA PRO A 206 10.79 -6.56 -71.50
C PRO A 206 9.42 -7.09 -71.93
N GLY A 207 8.32 -6.53 -71.40
CA GLY A 207 6.99 -6.77 -71.97
C GLY A 207 5.82 -6.57 -71.02
N ALA A 208 5.03 -5.53 -71.33
CA ALA A 208 3.59 -5.36 -71.08
C ALA A 208 3.02 -5.39 -69.65
N ALA A 209 2.15 -4.40 -69.41
CA ALA A 209 1.42 -4.16 -68.17
C ALA A 209 0.49 -5.32 -67.80
N LEU A 210 0.78 -5.99 -66.68
CA LEU A 210 -0.13 -6.91 -66.02
C LEU A 210 -0.60 -6.28 -64.71
N LYS A 211 -1.90 -5.96 -64.74
CA LYS A 211 -2.87 -5.86 -63.65
C LYS A 211 -2.31 -6.26 -62.26
N GLU A 212 -2.21 -5.28 -61.38
CA GLU A 212 -1.94 -5.42 -59.94
C GLU A 212 -2.76 -6.57 -59.32
N PRO A 213 -2.12 -7.53 -58.62
CA PRO A 213 -2.80 -8.64 -57.97
C PRO A 213 -3.47 -8.22 -56.66
N SER A 214 -4.72 -8.65 -56.50
CA SER A 214 -5.69 -8.45 -55.41
C SER A 214 -5.26 -8.81 -53.97
N TRP A 215 -3.99 -9.07 -53.69
CA TRP A 215 -3.54 -9.44 -52.34
C TRP A 215 -3.01 -8.25 -51.53
N MET A 216 -2.64 -7.14 -52.17
CA MET A 216 -2.11 -5.95 -51.48
C MET A 216 -3.22 -5.07 -50.85
N ASN A 217 -4.49 -5.30 -51.21
CA ASN A 217 -5.64 -4.56 -50.66
C ASN A 217 -6.30 -5.22 -49.43
N GLN A 218 -5.91 -6.44 -49.05
CA GLN A 218 -6.43 -7.06 -47.81
C GLN A 218 -5.69 -6.59 -46.56
N THR A 219 -4.42 -6.20 -46.68
CA THR A 219 -3.63 -5.70 -45.53
C THR A 219 -3.94 -4.24 -45.20
N THR A 220 -4.46 -3.46 -46.16
CA THR A 220 -4.83 -2.05 -45.95
C THR A 220 -6.24 -1.84 -45.40
N MET A 221 -7.15 -2.82 -45.49
CA MET A 221 -8.45 -2.73 -44.82
C MET A 221 -8.37 -3.00 -43.32
N HIS A 222 -7.45 -3.86 -42.85
CA HIS A 222 -7.17 -4.00 -41.41
C HIS A 222 -6.45 -2.78 -40.82
N ALA A 223 -5.66 -2.06 -41.62
CA ALA A 223 -4.99 -0.83 -41.20
C ALA A 223 -5.92 0.40 -41.06
N LEU A 224 -7.14 0.35 -41.61
CA LEU A 224 -8.12 1.44 -41.47
C LEU A 224 -9.00 1.29 -40.22
N GLY A 225 -9.14 0.09 -39.65
CA GLY A 225 -9.79 -0.11 -38.35
C GLY A 225 -8.88 0.28 -37.18
N ASP A 226 -7.56 0.10 -37.33
CA ASP A 226 -6.56 0.56 -36.35
C ASP A 226 -6.29 2.06 -36.43
N ALA A 227 -6.66 2.74 -37.52
CA ALA A 227 -6.50 4.18 -37.65
C ALA A 227 -7.36 4.95 -36.65
N ASP A 228 -8.60 4.51 -36.41
CA ASP A 228 -9.50 5.12 -35.44
C ASP A 228 -9.07 4.82 -33.99
N ALA A 229 -8.54 3.62 -33.73
CA ALA A 229 -7.98 3.27 -32.42
C ALA A 229 -6.67 4.03 -32.13
N LEU A 230 -5.82 4.24 -33.14
CA LEU A 230 -4.63 5.07 -33.05
C LEU A 230 -4.99 6.56 -32.93
N ALA A 231 -6.02 7.02 -33.64
CA ALA A 231 -6.53 8.38 -33.50
C ALA A 231 -7.12 8.61 -32.10
N ALA A 232 -7.85 7.65 -31.54
CA ALA A 232 -8.35 7.72 -30.16
C ALA A 232 -7.20 7.75 -29.14
N ARG A 233 -6.16 6.94 -29.34
CA ARG A 233 -4.95 7.00 -28.49
C ARG A 233 -4.17 8.30 -28.66
N LEU A 234 -4.10 8.87 -29.86
CA LEU A 234 -3.49 10.18 -30.08
C LEU A 234 -4.27 11.28 -29.36
N ILE A 235 -5.61 11.24 -29.41
CA ILE A 235 -6.47 12.18 -28.67
C ILE A 235 -6.28 12.02 -27.16
N GLU A 236 -6.15 10.78 -26.66
CA GLU A 236 -5.91 10.51 -25.24
C GLU A 236 -4.51 11.01 -24.80
N VAL A 237 -3.49 10.78 -25.62
CA VAL A 237 -2.13 11.29 -25.37
C VAL A 237 -2.11 12.83 -25.44
N ASP A 238 -2.82 13.45 -26.39
CA ASP A 238 -2.96 14.90 -26.48
C ASP A 238 -3.68 15.47 -25.25
N ALA A 239 -4.73 14.81 -24.76
CA ALA A 239 -5.42 15.20 -23.53
C ALA A 239 -4.49 15.09 -22.31
N GLN A 240 -3.71 14.02 -22.20
CA GLN A 240 -2.72 13.85 -21.15
C GLN A 240 -1.60 14.89 -21.23
N LEU A 241 -1.19 15.29 -22.44
CA LEU A 241 -0.20 16.36 -22.64
C LEU A 241 -0.77 17.72 -22.23
N VAL A 242 -2.04 18.01 -22.54
CA VAL A 242 -2.71 19.24 -22.10
C VAL A 242 -2.81 19.28 -20.57
N GLU A 243 -3.23 18.18 -19.93
CA GLU A 243 -3.31 18.10 -18.46
C GLU A 243 -1.93 18.22 -17.80
N ALA A 244 -0.90 17.59 -18.39
CA ALA A 244 0.47 17.72 -17.94
C ALA A 244 0.98 19.16 -18.08
N ASN A 245 0.67 19.84 -19.18
CA ASN A 245 1.03 21.25 -19.39
C ASN A 245 0.31 22.17 -18.39
N GLU A 246 -0.99 21.98 -18.17
CA GLU A 246 -1.72 22.73 -17.13
C GLU A 246 -1.15 22.48 -15.73
N SER A 247 -0.70 21.26 -15.43
CA SER A 247 -0.04 20.91 -14.17
C SER A 247 1.32 21.62 -14.04
N ILE A 248 2.06 21.76 -15.14
CA ILE A 248 3.30 22.52 -15.20
C ILE A 248 3.02 24.01 -14.99
N ASP A 249 2.03 24.59 -15.68
CA ASP A 249 1.66 26.00 -15.54
C ASP A 249 1.22 26.32 -14.11
N LYS A 250 0.36 25.47 -13.50
CA LYS A 250 -0.02 25.58 -12.08
C LYS A 250 1.18 25.50 -11.13
N LYS A 251 2.23 24.75 -11.49
CA LYS A 251 3.48 24.69 -10.70
C LYS A 251 4.34 25.94 -10.94
N LEU A 252 4.38 26.48 -12.15
CA LEU A 252 5.07 27.73 -12.47
C LEU A 252 4.42 28.90 -11.74
N ASP A 253 3.09 29.02 -11.74
CA ASP A 253 2.36 30.05 -10.98
C ASP A 253 2.68 29.99 -9.48
N LYS A 254 2.77 28.78 -8.92
CA LYS A 254 3.16 28.60 -7.51
C LYS A 254 4.61 29.01 -7.25
N LEU A 255 5.52 28.71 -8.18
CA LEU A 255 6.92 29.12 -8.08
C LEU A 255 7.07 30.63 -8.25
N GLU A 256 6.28 31.26 -9.12
CA GLU A 256 6.23 32.72 -9.28
C GLU A 256 5.65 33.41 -8.05
N ALA A 257 4.58 32.88 -7.46
CA ALA A 257 4.02 33.38 -6.20
C ALA A 257 5.03 33.26 -5.05
N ALA A 258 5.68 32.10 -4.90
CA ALA A 258 6.75 31.92 -3.91
C ALA A 258 7.95 32.84 -4.20
N GLY A 259 8.30 33.02 -5.48
CA GLY A 259 9.32 33.97 -5.93
C GLY A 259 8.97 35.41 -5.54
N ALA A 260 7.74 35.85 -5.79
CA ALA A 260 7.25 37.17 -5.45
C ALA A 260 7.26 37.42 -3.93
N GLU A 261 6.95 36.40 -3.12
CA GLU A 261 7.06 36.47 -1.66
C GLU A 261 8.52 36.67 -1.22
N THR A 262 9.47 35.93 -1.81
CA THR A 262 10.90 36.11 -1.48
C THR A 262 11.45 37.47 -1.92
N ILE A 263 10.99 38.00 -3.05
CA ILE A 263 11.32 39.35 -3.54
C ILE A 263 10.72 40.42 -2.60
N ASN A 264 9.48 40.24 -2.16
CA ASN A 264 8.85 41.15 -1.19
C ASN A 264 9.56 41.10 0.18
N LEU A 265 9.99 39.92 0.63
CA LEU A 265 10.76 39.77 1.86
C LEU A 265 12.12 40.48 1.76
N THR A 266 12.84 40.31 0.65
CA THR A 266 14.12 41.00 0.42
C THR A 266 13.96 42.50 0.31
N LYS A 267 12.89 42.99 -0.33
CA LYS A 267 12.53 44.42 -0.35
C LYS A 267 12.22 44.97 1.04
N ASN A 268 11.47 44.23 1.85
CA ASN A 268 11.16 44.61 3.24
C ASN A 268 12.41 44.61 4.12
N LEU A 269 13.31 43.66 3.93
CA LEU A 269 14.61 43.62 4.62
C LEU A 269 15.49 44.80 4.20
N TYR A 270 15.49 45.18 2.93
CA TYR A 270 16.20 46.35 2.43
C TYR A 270 15.65 47.65 3.05
N LEU A 271 14.32 47.85 3.01
CA LEU A 271 13.66 49.01 3.62
C LEU A 271 13.89 49.07 5.14
N SER A 272 13.89 47.92 5.82
CA SER A 272 14.19 47.84 7.26
C SER A 272 15.64 48.20 7.55
N LYS A 273 16.59 47.74 6.73
CA LYS A 273 18.00 48.14 6.84
C LYS A 273 18.18 49.63 6.60
N GLU A 274 17.52 50.21 5.60
CA GLU A 274 17.58 51.64 5.33
C GLU A 274 17.01 52.45 6.51
N LYS A 275 15.88 52.02 7.07
CA LYS A 275 15.30 52.60 8.29
C LYS A 275 16.26 52.51 9.47
N ILE A 276 16.93 51.36 9.68
CA ILE A 276 17.95 51.20 10.72
C ILE A 276 19.08 52.19 10.51
N THR A 277 19.64 52.30 9.31
CA THR A 277 20.72 53.27 9.05
C THR A 277 20.27 54.72 9.25
N SER A 278 18.99 55.03 8.98
CA SER A 278 18.44 56.37 9.23
C SER A 278 18.33 56.67 10.72
N LEU A 279 17.82 55.71 11.50
CA LEU A 279 17.74 55.82 12.95
C LEU A 279 19.13 55.89 13.59
N GLU A 280 20.11 55.13 13.09
CA GLU A 280 21.50 55.21 13.53
C GLU A 280 22.11 56.59 13.23
N ARG A 281 21.82 57.17 12.07
CA ARG A 281 22.23 58.54 11.73
C ARG A 281 21.58 59.59 12.64
N GLU A 282 20.31 59.40 13.01
CA GLU A 282 19.61 60.28 13.95
C GLU A 282 20.15 60.15 15.38
N LEU A 283 20.40 58.93 15.85
CA LEU A 283 21.06 58.67 17.14
C LEU A 283 22.43 59.32 17.18
N ALA A 284 23.28 59.12 16.18
CA ALA A 284 24.59 59.76 16.11
C ALA A 284 24.51 61.31 16.05
N ARG A 285 23.42 61.87 15.51
CA ARG A 285 23.18 63.32 15.52
C ARG A 285 22.76 63.81 16.90
N LEU A 286 21.89 63.06 17.58
CA LEU A 286 21.39 63.35 18.92
C LEU A 286 22.52 63.22 19.95
N GLU A 287 23.32 62.16 19.89
CA GLU A 287 24.50 61.96 20.73
C GLU A 287 25.48 63.12 20.59
N ARG A 288 25.78 63.56 19.36
CA ARG A 288 26.63 64.75 19.14
C ARG A 288 25.99 66.03 19.69
N ARG A 289 24.67 66.15 19.70
CA ARG A 289 23.96 67.31 20.30
C ARG A 289 24.05 67.26 21.82
N GLU A 290 23.84 66.10 22.42
CA GLU A 290 23.93 65.85 23.86
C GLU A 290 25.36 66.07 24.36
N GLU A 291 26.37 65.55 23.67
CA GLU A 291 27.78 65.75 24.01
C GLU A 291 28.17 67.24 23.96
N ARG A 292 27.64 68.00 22.99
CA ARG A 292 27.81 69.47 22.94
C ARG A 292 27.11 70.18 24.11
N LEU A 293 25.95 69.70 24.54
CA LEU A 293 25.23 70.25 25.69
C LEU A 293 25.97 69.94 27.00
N LEU A 294 26.44 68.70 27.18
CA LEU A 294 27.26 68.29 28.32
C LEU A 294 28.55 69.11 28.41
N LYS A 295 29.27 69.29 27.29
CA LYS A 295 30.47 70.14 27.24
C LYS A 295 30.18 71.62 27.56
N LYS A 296 28.97 72.12 27.26
CA LYS A 296 28.54 73.48 27.64
C LYS A 296 28.22 73.56 29.13
N LEU A 297 27.50 72.57 29.67
CA LEU A 297 27.11 72.47 31.09
C LEU A 297 28.32 72.26 32.01
N GLN A 298 29.35 71.53 31.57
CA GLN A 298 30.62 71.38 32.27
C GLN A 298 31.46 72.67 32.34
N ARG A 299 31.17 73.64 31.46
CA ARG A 299 31.90 74.92 31.38
C ARG A 299 31.13 76.10 31.97
N CYS A 300 29.99 75.84 32.62
CA CYS A 300 29.20 76.87 33.29
C CYS A 300 29.99 77.53 34.42
N ARG A 301 29.87 78.85 34.51
CA ARG A 301 30.45 79.64 35.60
C ARG A 301 29.31 80.32 36.35
N CYS A 302 29.43 80.37 37.67
CA CYS A 302 28.50 81.13 38.49
C CYS A 302 28.62 82.62 38.15
N THR A 303 27.50 83.29 37.86
CA THR A 303 27.48 84.71 37.48
C THR A 303 27.85 85.66 38.63
N LYS A 304 27.83 85.17 39.89
CA LYS A 304 28.15 85.99 41.08
C LYS A 304 29.57 85.81 41.61
N CYS A 305 30.17 84.62 41.50
CA CYS A 305 31.51 84.35 42.04
C CYS A 305 32.53 83.86 40.99
N HIS A 306 32.12 83.76 39.72
CA HIS A 306 32.92 83.31 38.56
C HIS A 306 33.60 81.93 38.66
N MET A 307 33.41 81.18 39.75
CA MET A 307 33.85 79.79 39.86
C MET A 307 33.16 78.90 38.82
N ARG A 308 33.95 78.00 38.21
CA ARG A 308 33.44 76.93 37.36
C ARG A 308 32.81 75.86 38.23
N PHE A 309 31.59 75.45 37.91
CA PHE A 309 30.96 74.29 38.52
C PHE A 309 30.34 73.45 37.42
N ASP A 310 30.35 72.14 37.59
CA ASP A 310 29.81 71.21 36.60
C ASP A 310 28.29 71.10 36.76
N ALA A 311 27.54 71.74 35.85
CA ALA A 311 26.08 71.71 35.85
C ALA A 311 25.50 70.41 35.25
N SER A 312 26.34 69.51 34.70
CA SER A 312 25.87 68.27 34.06
C SER A 312 25.25 67.28 35.07
N ALA A 313 25.79 67.22 36.30
CA ALA A 313 25.26 66.39 37.37
C ALA A 313 23.86 66.84 37.83
N VAL A 314 23.59 68.15 37.80
CA VAL A 314 22.28 68.71 38.20
C VAL A 314 21.22 68.51 37.11
N ALA A 315 21.60 68.61 35.83
CA ALA A 315 20.72 68.32 34.70
C ALA A 315 20.33 66.83 34.63
N GLN A 316 21.27 65.91 34.86
CA GLN A 316 21.00 64.47 34.94
C GLN A 316 20.02 64.11 36.07
N TRP A 317 20.13 64.75 37.23
CA TRP A 317 19.19 64.54 38.34
C TRP A 317 17.78 65.10 38.05
N ALA A 318 17.67 66.22 37.33
CA ALA A 318 16.37 66.81 37.00
C ALA A 318 15.59 66.00 35.93
N GLU A 319 16.27 65.48 34.90
CA GLU A 319 15.64 64.61 33.89
C GLU A 319 15.25 63.24 34.46
N VAL A 320 16.11 62.61 35.26
CA VAL A 320 15.84 61.25 35.80
C VAL A 320 14.66 61.22 36.78
N THR A 321 14.32 62.34 37.43
CA THR A 321 13.28 62.36 38.48
C THR A 321 11.92 62.82 37.93
N SER A 322 11.90 63.79 37.02
CA SER A 322 10.65 64.32 36.43
C SER A 322 10.15 63.48 35.25
N HIS A 323 11.04 63.05 34.35
CA HIS A 323 10.66 62.22 33.21
C HIS A 323 10.28 60.81 33.65
N ARG A 324 11.00 60.20 34.60
CA ARG A 324 10.71 58.83 35.05
C ARG A 324 9.34 58.67 35.71
N MET A 325 8.89 59.64 36.50
CA MET A 325 7.59 59.53 37.19
C MET A 325 6.39 59.78 36.25
N ALA A 326 6.49 60.73 35.31
CA ALA A 326 5.44 60.99 34.32
C ALA A 326 5.40 59.93 33.19
N LYS A 327 6.59 59.48 32.74
CA LYS A 327 6.74 58.46 31.69
C LYS A 327 6.29 57.08 32.16
N ILE A 328 6.57 56.68 33.41
CA ILE A 328 6.05 55.41 33.95
C ILE A 328 4.51 55.40 34.03
N GLY A 329 3.87 56.54 34.33
CA GLY A 329 2.41 56.64 34.35
C GLY A 329 1.76 56.55 32.96
N GLN A 330 2.31 57.29 31.99
CA GLN A 330 1.83 57.28 30.60
C GLN A 330 2.18 55.97 29.87
N GLU A 331 3.36 55.40 30.08
CA GLU A 331 3.75 54.10 29.52
C GLU A 331 2.89 52.98 30.07
N LYS A 332 2.51 53.01 31.36
CA LYS A 332 1.64 51.98 31.94
C LYS A 332 0.21 52.08 31.41
N ALA A 333 -0.30 53.28 31.17
CA ALA A 333 -1.60 53.50 30.52
C ALA A 333 -1.56 53.07 29.04
N ALA A 334 -0.53 53.48 28.30
CA ALA A 334 -0.33 53.10 26.90
C ALA A 334 -0.12 51.59 26.72
N LEU A 335 0.60 50.93 27.63
CA LEU A 335 0.77 49.46 27.63
C LEU A 335 -0.54 48.73 27.93
N LEU A 336 -1.39 49.27 28.81
CA LEU A 336 -2.71 48.68 29.09
C LEU A 336 -3.69 48.88 27.94
N GLU A 337 -3.65 50.02 27.25
CA GLU A 337 -4.45 50.25 26.04
C GLU A 337 -3.93 49.42 24.85
N ALA A 338 -2.61 49.36 24.64
CA ALA A 338 -1.99 48.48 23.65
C ALA A 338 -2.33 47.01 23.91
N GLY A 339 -2.25 46.55 25.17
CA GLY A 339 -2.65 45.20 25.55
C GLY A 339 -4.14 44.92 25.31
N ARG A 340 -5.03 45.90 25.53
CA ARG A 340 -6.46 45.74 25.17
C ARG A 340 -6.68 45.66 23.66
N GLN A 341 -5.96 46.48 22.88
CA GLN A 341 -6.03 46.48 21.42
C GLN A 341 -5.47 45.17 20.85
N GLU A 342 -4.35 44.66 21.37
CA GLU A 342 -3.81 43.35 20.99
C GLU A 342 -4.76 42.20 21.31
N VAL A 343 -5.40 42.22 22.48
CA VAL A 343 -6.43 41.21 22.83
C VAL A 343 -7.65 41.32 21.91
N GLN A 344 -8.05 42.53 21.50
CA GLN A 344 -9.14 42.73 20.55
C GLN A 344 -8.79 42.22 19.15
N LEU A 345 -7.58 42.53 18.65
CA LEU A 345 -7.08 42.04 17.37
C LEU A 345 -6.91 40.52 17.38
N ALA A 346 -6.43 39.93 18.48
CA ALA A 346 -6.33 38.48 18.64
C ALA A 346 -7.71 37.81 18.61
N ARG A 347 -8.73 38.40 19.26
CA ARG A 347 -10.11 37.90 19.21
C ARG A 347 -10.72 38.03 17.82
N GLN A 348 -10.44 39.11 17.10
CA GLN A 348 -10.89 39.29 15.71
C GLN A 348 -10.21 38.27 14.78
N ALA A 349 -8.90 38.06 14.92
CA ALA A 349 -8.17 37.05 14.16
C ALA A 349 -8.67 35.62 14.46
N GLU A 350 -9.02 35.31 15.71
CA GLU A 350 -9.61 34.02 16.09
C GLU A 350 -11.01 33.84 15.48
N ALA A 351 -11.85 34.89 15.47
CA ALA A 351 -13.17 34.86 14.86
C ALA A 351 -13.09 34.70 13.32
N ASP A 352 -12.15 35.38 12.68
CA ASP A 352 -11.92 35.26 11.24
C ASP A 352 -11.36 33.88 10.86
N MET A 353 -10.48 33.31 11.69
CA MET A 353 -10.04 31.91 11.53
C MET A 353 -11.19 30.91 11.68
N LYS A 354 -12.08 31.10 12.67
CA LYS A 354 -13.27 30.24 12.82
C LYS A 354 -14.19 30.32 11.61
N ARG A 355 -14.44 31.54 11.09
CA ARG A 355 -15.23 31.73 9.87
C ARG A 355 -14.61 31.02 8.67
N LYS A 356 -13.29 31.18 8.46
CA LYS A 356 -12.57 30.48 7.37
C LYS A 356 -12.69 28.96 7.48
N LEU A 357 -12.54 28.40 8.68
CA LEU A 357 -12.68 26.96 8.92
C LEU A 357 -14.13 26.46 8.72
N GLU A 358 -15.13 27.26 9.10
CA GLU A 358 -16.54 26.94 8.84
C GLU A 358 -16.89 27.01 7.35
N ASP A 359 -16.37 28.00 6.63
CA ASP A 359 -16.56 28.13 5.18
C ASP A 359 -15.85 27.00 4.42
N GLU A 360 -14.64 26.60 4.85
CA GLU A 360 -13.96 25.41 4.33
C GLU A 360 -14.75 24.12 4.60
N ARG A 361 -15.32 23.98 5.81
CA ARG A 361 -16.21 22.84 6.12
C ARG A 361 -17.44 22.82 5.22
N LYS A 362 -18.09 23.96 4.99
CA LYS A 362 -19.23 24.06 4.07
C LYS A 362 -18.85 23.69 2.65
N ARG A 363 -17.73 24.21 2.13
CA ARG A 363 -17.20 23.85 0.80
C ARG A 363 -16.91 22.37 0.66
N VAL A 364 -16.32 21.73 1.67
CA VAL A 364 -16.05 20.28 1.65
C VAL A 364 -17.35 19.46 1.67
N VAL A 365 -18.36 19.90 2.43
CA VAL A 365 -19.67 19.23 2.46
C VAL A 365 -20.42 19.40 1.14
N GLU A 366 -20.39 20.59 0.54
CA GLU A 366 -20.98 20.84 -0.78
C GLU A 366 -20.26 20.06 -1.89
N ALA A 367 -18.92 20.02 -1.87
CA ALA A 367 -18.15 19.18 -2.79
C ALA A 367 -18.47 17.69 -2.62
N ALA A 368 -18.64 17.21 -1.39
CA ALA A 368 -19.03 15.82 -1.14
C ALA A 368 -20.45 15.48 -1.63
N LYS A 369 -21.38 16.44 -1.56
CA LYS A 369 -22.72 16.30 -2.15
C LYS A 369 -22.65 16.30 -3.68
N GLY A 370 -21.90 17.22 -4.28
CA GLY A 370 -21.67 17.26 -5.73
C GLY A 370 -21.11 15.95 -6.26
N ILE A 371 -20.09 15.38 -5.61
CA ILE A 371 -19.52 14.06 -5.97
C ILE A 371 -20.56 12.93 -5.86
N LYS A 372 -21.46 13.00 -4.87
CA LYS A 372 -22.52 11.98 -4.71
C LYS A 372 -23.55 12.07 -5.84
N ASP A 373 -23.98 13.28 -6.19
CA ASP A 373 -24.97 13.50 -7.25
C ASP A 373 -24.38 13.18 -8.64
N GLU A 374 -23.11 13.52 -8.87
CA GLU A 374 -22.34 13.12 -10.07
C GLU A 374 -22.28 11.59 -10.19
N LYS A 375 -21.99 10.90 -9.07
CA LYS A 375 -21.95 9.43 -9.01
C LYS A 375 -23.30 8.79 -9.33
N GLU A 376 -24.39 9.34 -8.79
CA GLU A 376 -25.74 8.83 -9.09
C GLU A 376 -26.07 9.02 -10.58
N ARG A 377 -25.64 10.13 -11.20
CA ARG A 377 -25.79 10.35 -12.65
C ARG A 377 -24.96 9.39 -13.48
N GLU A 378 -23.68 9.21 -13.15
CA GLU A 378 -22.79 8.26 -13.85
C GLU A 378 -23.32 6.83 -13.76
N LYS A 379 -23.83 6.43 -12.59
CA LYS A 379 -24.45 5.10 -12.42
C LYS A 379 -25.68 4.95 -13.32
N VAL A 380 -26.56 5.94 -13.36
CA VAL A 380 -27.74 5.93 -14.24
C VAL A 380 -27.33 5.85 -15.71
N LEU A 381 -26.28 6.57 -16.13
CA LEU A 381 -25.77 6.49 -17.50
C LEU A 381 -25.20 5.10 -17.83
N ALA A 382 -24.40 4.52 -16.93
CA ALA A 382 -23.87 3.16 -17.10
C ALA A 382 -24.99 2.11 -17.14
N ASP A 383 -26.01 2.24 -16.29
CA ASP A 383 -27.18 1.37 -16.29
C ASP A 383 -27.96 1.51 -17.62
N MET A 384 -28.11 2.73 -18.15
CA MET A 384 -28.73 2.96 -19.45
C MET A 384 -27.93 2.33 -20.61
N GLU A 385 -26.60 2.40 -20.59
CA GLU A 385 -25.75 1.76 -21.60
C GLU A 385 -25.83 0.23 -21.52
N LEU A 386 -25.86 -0.31 -20.31
CA LEU A 386 -26.01 -1.75 -20.08
C LEU A 386 -27.39 -2.26 -20.53
N GLU A 387 -28.46 -1.50 -20.31
CA GLU A 387 -29.80 -1.83 -20.85
C GLU A 387 -29.87 -1.71 -22.39
N LYS A 388 -29.18 -0.73 -22.99
CA LYS A 388 -29.04 -0.67 -24.46
C LYS A 388 -28.30 -1.89 -25.01
N ALA A 389 -27.23 -2.34 -24.35
CA ALA A 389 -26.49 -3.52 -24.76
C ALA A 389 -27.34 -4.79 -24.62
N LYS A 390 -28.09 -4.94 -23.51
CA LYS A 390 -29.03 -6.05 -23.30
C LYS A 390 -30.13 -6.11 -24.37
N THR A 391 -30.72 -4.97 -24.73
CA THR A 391 -31.76 -4.94 -25.76
C THR A 391 -31.20 -5.27 -27.14
N ALA A 392 -29.97 -4.83 -27.46
CA ALA A 392 -29.28 -5.23 -28.69
C ALA A 392 -28.97 -6.73 -28.73
N ILE A 393 -28.55 -7.33 -27.62
CA ILE A 393 -28.35 -8.78 -27.51
C ILE A 393 -29.66 -9.54 -27.74
N ALA A 394 -30.75 -9.14 -27.08
CA ALA A 394 -32.05 -9.78 -27.25
C ALA A 394 -32.51 -9.75 -28.72
N GLN A 395 -32.28 -8.64 -29.42
CA GLN A 395 -32.55 -8.53 -30.86
C GLN A 395 -31.68 -9.48 -31.69
N LEU A 396 -30.38 -9.58 -31.41
CA LEU A 396 -29.48 -10.51 -32.11
C LEU A 396 -29.85 -11.98 -31.84
N GLU A 397 -30.28 -12.31 -30.63
CA GLU A 397 -30.75 -13.64 -30.27
C GLU A 397 -32.05 -14.01 -30.99
N GLU A 398 -33.00 -13.08 -31.08
CA GLU A 398 -34.23 -13.24 -31.87
C GLU A 398 -33.90 -13.45 -33.36
N ASP A 399 -33.02 -12.62 -33.92
CA ASP A 399 -32.55 -12.75 -35.30
C ASP A 399 -31.85 -14.10 -35.53
N LEU A 400 -30.96 -14.54 -34.62
CA LEU A 400 -30.30 -15.84 -34.69
C LEU A 400 -31.31 -16.99 -34.61
N CYS A 401 -32.35 -16.86 -33.79
CA CYS A 401 -33.41 -17.85 -33.69
C CYS A 401 -34.21 -17.94 -35.01
N ALA A 402 -34.57 -16.79 -35.59
CA ALA A 402 -35.24 -16.70 -36.88
C ALA A 402 -34.37 -17.30 -38.01
N GLU A 403 -33.08 -17.00 -38.05
CA GLU A 403 -32.13 -17.56 -39.02
C GLU A 403 -31.94 -19.07 -38.85
N ARG A 404 -31.84 -19.58 -37.62
CA ARG A 404 -31.85 -21.03 -37.36
C ARG A 404 -33.12 -21.69 -37.87
N GLY A 405 -34.27 -21.01 -37.75
CA GLY A 405 -35.53 -21.42 -38.34
C GLY A 405 -35.45 -21.55 -39.87
N LYS A 406 -34.95 -20.51 -40.54
CA LYS A 406 -34.74 -20.49 -42.00
C LYS A 406 -33.76 -21.57 -42.47
N LEU A 407 -32.65 -21.77 -41.77
CA LEU A 407 -31.68 -22.83 -42.07
C LEU A 407 -32.31 -24.22 -41.97
N ARG A 408 -33.13 -24.46 -40.95
CA ARG A 408 -33.88 -25.72 -40.84
C ARG A 408 -34.87 -25.91 -41.99
N SER A 409 -35.61 -24.88 -42.39
CA SER A 409 -36.53 -24.99 -43.52
C SER A 409 -35.80 -25.24 -44.84
N LEU A 410 -34.71 -24.51 -45.12
CA LEU A 410 -33.88 -24.73 -46.31
C LEU A 410 -33.25 -26.13 -46.33
N ALA A 411 -32.77 -26.64 -45.19
CA ALA A 411 -32.23 -28.00 -45.08
C ALA A 411 -33.31 -29.07 -45.32
N ALA A 412 -34.54 -28.85 -44.82
CA ALA A 412 -35.67 -29.74 -45.07
C ALA A 412 -36.09 -29.73 -46.54
N GLU A 413 -36.12 -28.56 -47.18
CA GLU A 413 -36.39 -28.41 -48.63
C GLU A 413 -35.30 -29.07 -49.47
N HIS A 414 -34.02 -28.83 -49.18
CA HIS A 414 -32.90 -29.48 -49.86
C HIS A 414 -32.99 -31.00 -49.74
N SER A 415 -33.35 -31.53 -48.57
CA SER A 415 -33.55 -32.97 -48.36
C SER A 415 -34.72 -33.52 -49.20
N ARG A 416 -35.82 -32.77 -49.34
CA ARG A 416 -36.96 -33.15 -50.22
C ARG A 416 -36.54 -33.17 -51.69
N VAL A 417 -35.92 -32.10 -52.18
CA VAL A 417 -35.46 -31.99 -53.56
C VAL A 417 -34.41 -33.07 -53.89
N THR A 418 -33.55 -33.43 -52.93
CA THR A 418 -32.58 -34.52 -53.09
C THR A 418 -33.27 -35.87 -53.27
N ARG A 419 -34.37 -36.15 -52.54
CA ARG A 419 -35.17 -37.37 -52.73
C ARG A 419 -35.90 -37.37 -54.08
N ASP A 420 -36.49 -36.25 -54.46
CA ASP A 420 -37.13 -36.12 -55.78
C ASP A 420 -36.12 -36.34 -56.91
N LYS A 421 -34.89 -35.85 -56.74
CA LYS A 421 -33.77 -36.09 -57.66
C LYS A 421 -33.44 -37.57 -57.78
N THR A 422 -33.31 -38.29 -56.67
CA THR A 422 -33.05 -39.73 -56.69
C THR A 422 -34.19 -40.53 -57.31
N ASP A 423 -35.44 -40.13 -57.06
CA ASP A 423 -36.62 -40.80 -57.62
C ASP A 423 -36.72 -40.62 -59.14
N VAL A 424 -36.45 -39.41 -59.64
CA VAL A 424 -36.41 -39.13 -61.08
C VAL A 424 -35.25 -39.85 -61.76
N LEU A 425 -34.07 -39.91 -61.13
CA LEU A 425 -32.95 -40.71 -61.63
C LEU A 425 -33.31 -42.19 -61.75
N ALA A 426 -33.91 -42.78 -60.70
CA ALA A 426 -34.32 -44.17 -60.72
C ALA A 426 -35.41 -44.46 -61.77
N ARG A 427 -36.27 -43.49 -62.11
CA ARG A 427 -37.22 -43.61 -63.22
C ARG A 427 -36.52 -43.55 -64.57
N LEU A 428 -35.55 -42.64 -64.73
CA LEU A 428 -34.77 -42.46 -65.94
C LEU A 428 -33.92 -43.71 -66.27
N GLU A 429 -33.34 -44.34 -65.25
CA GLU A 429 -32.62 -45.62 -65.38
C GLU A 429 -33.56 -46.75 -65.83
N ARG A 430 -34.75 -46.84 -65.25
CA ARG A 430 -35.77 -47.82 -65.66
C ARG A 430 -36.22 -47.62 -67.11
N THR A 431 -36.55 -46.38 -67.52
CA THR A 431 -36.93 -46.10 -68.91
C THR A 431 -35.79 -46.38 -69.89
N ASN A 432 -34.53 -46.18 -69.49
CA ASN A 432 -33.37 -46.57 -70.30
C ASN A 432 -33.30 -48.09 -70.50
N GLN A 433 -33.50 -48.87 -69.43
CA GLN A 433 -33.52 -50.33 -69.51
C GLN A 433 -34.67 -50.83 -70.39
N ASP A 434 -35.88 -50.27 -70.24
CA ASP A 434 -37.04 -50.62 -71.08
C ASP A 434 -36.78 -50.30 -72.55
N MET A 435 -36.17 -49.14 -72.86
CA MET A 435 -35.75 -48.79 -74.23
C MET A 435 -34.76 -49.80 -74.80
N ASP A 436 -33.81 -50.29 -74.01
CA ASP A 436 -32.81 -51.27 -74.46
C ASP A 436 -33.44 -52.66 -74.69
N VAL A 437 -34.41 -53.05 -73.88
CA VAL A 437 -35.22 -54.27 -74.11
C VAL A 437 -36.00 -54.16 -75.42
N VAL A 438 -36.70 -53.05 -75.67
CA VAL A 438 -37.45 -52.83 -76.92
C VAL A 438 -36.51 -52.82 -78.13
N LYS A 439 -35.34 -52.18 -78.04
CA LYS A 439 -34.32 -52.22 -79.10
C LYS A 439 -33.84 -53.65 -79.37
N ALA A 440 -33.56 -54.44 -78.33
CA ALA A 440 -33.14 -55.82 -78.48
C ALA A 440 -34.23 -56.69 -79.12
N GLN A 441 -35.51 -56.50 -78.75
CA GLN A 441 -36.64 -57.18 -79.37
C GLN A 441 -36.82 -56.78 -80.84
N LEU A 442 -36.72 -55.49 -81.17
CA LEU A 442 -36.76 -55.00 -82.54
C LEU A 442 -35.68 -55.65 -83.41
N GLU A 443 -34.44 -55.75 -82.92
CA GLU A 443 -33.36 -56.41 -83.66
C GLU A 443 -33.59 -57.92 -83.83
N ARG A 444 -34.15 -58.60 -82.82
CA ARG A 444 -34.55 -60.01 -82.93
C ARG A 444 -35.60 -60.22 -84.03
N PHE A 445 -36.67 -59.43 -84.04
CA PHE A 445 -37.73 -59.55 -85.06
C PHE A 445 -37.24 -59.19 -86.47
N LYS A 446 -36.38 -58.16 -86.61
CA LYS A 446 -35.75 -57.84 -87.89
C LYS A 446 -34.87 -58.98 -88.40
N ASN A 447 -34.10 -59.64 -87.54
CA ASN A 447 -33.26 -60.77 -87.94
C ASN A 447 -34.10 -62.00 -88.31
N ASN A 448 -35.15 -62.31 -87.53
CA ASN A 448 -36.12 -63.35 -87.88
C ASN A 448 -36.79 -63.06 -89.24
N ASN A 449 -37.21 -61.82 -89.52
CA ASN A 449 -37.74 -61.45 -90.82
C ASN A 449 -36.75 -61.66 -91.97
N LYS A 450 -35.47 -61.31 -91.78
CA LYS A 450 -34.43 -61.60 -92.78
C LYS A 450 -34.26 -63.11 -93.03
N GLU A 451 -34.41 -63.94 -92.00
CA GLU A 451 -34.34 -65.40 -92.12
C GLU A 451 -35.57 -65.95 -92.84
N LEU A 452 -36.78 -65.55 -92.43
CA LEU A 452 -38.04 -65.94 -93.08
C LEU A 452 -38.11 -65.48 -94.54
N GLU A 453 -37.59 -64.29 -94.86
CA GLU A 453 -37.48 -63.82 -96.24
C GLU A 453 -36.52 -64.68 -97.07
N LYS A 454 -35.38 -65.11 -96.50
CA LYS A 454 -34.46 -66.04 -97.16
C LYS A 454 -35.14 -67.39 -97.39
N GLU A 455 -35.86 -67.91 -96.40
CA GLU A 455 -36.63 -69.15 -96.51
C GLU A 455 -37.74 -69.05 -97.56
N LEU A 456 -38.48 -67.93 -97.59
CA LEU A 456 -39.54 -67.67 -98.57
C LEU A 456 -38.97 -67.64 -99.99
N ARG A 457 -37.82 -66.99 -100.21
CA ARG A 457 -37.12 -66.98 -101.50
C ARG A 457 -36.70 -68.39 -101.93
N SER A 458 -36.26 -69.23 -100.99
CA SER A 458 -35.86 -70.63 -101.27
C SER A 458 -37.04 -71.58 -101.52
N ASN A 459 -38.23 -71.29 -100.99
CA ASN A 459 -39.41 -72.15 -101.03
C ASN A 459 -40.53 -71.64 -101.96
N SER A 460 -40.21 -70.75 -102.89
CA SER A 460 -41.18 -70.07 -103.78
C SER A 460 -42.00 -71.01 -104.67
N ILE A 461 -41.57 -72.26 -104.84
CA ILE A 461 -42.24 -73.28 -105.66
C ILE A 461 -43.35 -74.02 -104.87
N ALA A 462 -43.32 -73.98 -103.53
CA ALA A 462 -44.30 -74.66 -102.68
C ALA A 462 -45.34 -73.65 -102.13
N GLU A 463 -46.41 -73.40 -102.90
CA GLU A 463 -47.42 -72.37 -102.62
C GLU A 463 -47.95 -72.37 -101.17
N THR A 464 -48.21 -73.54 -100.59
CA THR A 464 -48.75 -73.65 -99.22
C THR A 464 -47.74 -73.22 -98.16
N LYS A 465 -46.47 -73.57 -98.34
CA LYS A 465 -45.38 -73.15 -97.44
C LYS A 465 -45.08 -71.66 -97.61
N ALA A 466 -45.14 -71.15 -98.85
CA ALA A 466 -44.96 -69.73 -99.12
C ALA A 466 -46.02 -68.87 -98.41
N ARG A 467 -47.31 -69.21 -98.51
CA ARG A 467 -48.39 -68.49 -97.81
C ARG A 467 -48.23 -68.49 -96.28
N HIS A 468 -47.75 -69.60 -95.70
CA HIS A 468 -47.50 -69.69 -94.26
C HIS A 468 -46.33 -68.78 -93.83
N LEU A 469 -45.25 -68.75 -94.61
CA LEU A 469 -44.11 -67.85 -94.37
C LEU A 469 -44.51 -66.38 -94.55
N GLU A 470 -45.36 -66.05 -95.54
CA GLU A 470 -45.92 -64.71 -95.74
C GLU A 470 -46.79 -64.26 -94.56
N ALA A 471 -47.66 -65.15 -94.04
CA ALA A 471 -48.47 -64.85 -92.86
C ALA A 471 -47.61 -64.55 -91.62
N ARG A 472 -46.55 -65.35 -91.39
CA ARG A 472 -45.58 -65.10 -90.30
C ARG A 472 -44.79 -63.82 -90.48
N LEU A 473 -44.36 -63.50 -91.70
CA LEU A 473 -43.71 -62.22 -92.01
C LEU A 473 -44.64 -61.05 -91.74
N HIS A 474 -45.91 -61.16 -92.10
CA HIS A 474 -46.91 -60.13 -91.82
C HIS A 474 -47.11 -59.95 -90.30
N GLU A 475 -47.24 -61.04 -89.54
CA GLU A 475 -47.35 -60.99 -88.08
C GLU A 475 -46.13 -60.33 -87.43
N ASN A 476 -44.91 -60.71 -87.82
CA ASN A 476 -43.69 -60.08 -87.33
C ASN A 476 -43.62 -58.59 -87.71
N ASN A 477 -44.11 -58.19 -88.89
CA ASN A 477 -44.16 -56.78 -89.29
C ASN A 477 -45.10 -55.97 -88.39
N LEU A 478 -46.27 -56.52 -88.04
CA LEU A 478 -47.18 -55.90 -87.07
C LEU A 478 -46.52 -55.74 -85.69
N GLN A 479 -45.79 -56.75 -85.23
CA GLN A 479 -45.03 -56.71 -83.97
C GLN A 479 -43.89 -55.67 -84.02
N ILE A 480 -43.20 -55.52 -85.16
CA ILE A 480 -42.19 -54.48 -85.35
C ILE A 480 -42.81 -53.08 -85.25
N ASP A 481 -43.98 -52.85 -85.84
CA ASP A 481 -44.65 -51.55 -85.79
C ASP A 481 -45.18 -51.22 -84.38
N THR A 482 -45.63 -52.22 -83.62
CA THR A 482 -45.96 -52.03 -82.19
C THR A 482 -44.73 -51.66 -81.38
N LEU A 483 -43.62 -52.40 -81.51
CA LEU A 483 -42.38 -52.08 -80.81
C LEU A 483 -41.78 -50.73 -81.22
N ARG A 484 -42.00 -50.28 -82.46
CA ARG A 484 -41.62 -48.93 -82.91
C ARG A 484 -42.44 -47.85 -82.18
N SER A 485 -43.75 -48.03 -82.06
CA SER A 485 -44.60 -47.06 -81.34
C SER A 485 -44.28 -47.04 -79.84
N GLU A 486 -44.02 -48.20 -79.22
CA GLU A 486 -43.54 -48.29 -77.84
C GLU A 486 -42.20 -47.58 -77.64
N ARG A 487 -41.24 -47.79 -78.55
CA ARG A 487 -39.95 -47.08 -78.53
C ARG A 487 -40.13 -45.57 -78.61
N GLU A 488 -41.03 -45.09 -79.46
CA GLU A 488 -41.31 -43.65 -79.56
C GLU A 488 -41.89 -43.08 -78.26
N ILE A 489 -42.82 -43.80 -77.61
CA ILE A 489 -43.38 -43.40 -76.30
C ILE A 489 -42.25 -43.34 -75.25
N LEU A 490 -41.45 -44.40 -75.13
CA LEU A 490 -40.33 -44.44 -74.19
C LEU A 490 -39.29 -43.35 -74.45
N THR A 491 -39.06 -42.97 -75.71
CA THR A 491 -38.16 -41.86 -76.07
C THR A 491 -38.70 -40.52 -75.58
N ARG A 492 -40.01 -40.27 -75.75
CA ARG A 492 -40.66 -39.05 -75.25
C ARG A 492 -40.61 -39.00 -73.72
N ASP A 493 -40.90 -40.11 -73.04
CA ASP A 493 -40.85 -40.19 -71.57
C ASP A 493 -39.42 -39.97 -71.05
N HIS A 494 -38.42 -40.54 -71.70
CA HIS A 494 -37.01 -40.33 -71.38
C HIS A 494 -36.59 -38.86 -71.51
N GLU A 495 -36.99 -38.19 -72.59
CA GLU A 495 -36.73 -36.76 -72.78
C GLU A 495 -37.41 -35.90 -71.70
N GLN A 496 -38.64 -36.22 -71.32
CA GLN A 496 -39.36 -35.54 -70.25
C GLN A 496 -38.68 -35.75 -68.88
N LEU A 497 -38.27 -36.98 -68.57
CA LEU A 497 -37.55 -37.30 -67.33
C LEU A 497 -36.18 -36.60 -67.28
N LYS A 498 -35.46 -36.52 -68.40
CA LYS A 498 -34.21 -35.76 -68.51
C LYS A 498 -34.41 -34.27 -68.20
N LYS A 499 -35.45 -33.65 -68.76
CA LYS A 499 -35.79 -32.24 -68.47
C LYS A 499 -36.09 -32.04 -66.99
N ARG A 500 -36.94 -32.88 -66.41
CA ARG A 500 -37.26 -32.84 -64.96
C ARG A 500 -36.02 -33.04 -64.09
N PHE A 501 -35.12 -33.94 -64.47
CA PHE A 501 -33.88 -34.16 -63.74
C PHE A 501 -32.97 -32.92 -63.75
N ALA A 502 -32.86 -32.24 -64.89
CA ALA A 502 -32.11 -30.99 -65.01
C ALA A 502 -32.73 -29.89 -64.12
N GLU A 503 -34.05 -29.68 -64.19
CA GLU A 503 -34.77 -28.70 -63.36
C GLU A 503 -34.61 -28.97 -61.85
N ILE A 504 -34.71 -30.23 -61.42
CA ILE A 504 -34.53 -30.61 -60.00
C ILE A 504 -33.08 -30.40 -59.56
N THR A 505 -32.12 -30.67 -60.44
CA THR A 505 -30.69 -30.48 -60.15
C THR A 505 -30.37 -28.99 -59.97
N GLU A 506 -30.87 -28.13 -60.86
CA GLU A 506 -30.74 -26.67 -60.73
C GLU A 506 -31.39 -26.16 -59.44
N ARG A 507 -32.60 -26.61 -59.11
CA ARG A 507 -33.27 -26.26 -57.84
C ARG A 507 -32.45 -26.69 -56.62
N ALA A 508 -31.82 -27.88 -56.66
CA ALA A 508 -30.97 -28.35 -55.58
C ALA A 508 -29.72 -27.46 -55.40
N GLU A 509 -29.10 -27.04 -56.49
CA GLU A 509 -27.94 -26.13 -56.47
C GLU A 509 -28.31 -24.74 -55.91
N VAL A 510 -29.45 -24.18 -56.34
CA VAL A 510 -29.95 -22.90 -55.81
C VAL A 510 -30.25 -22.99 -54.32
N LEU A 511 -30.88 -24.08 -53.84
CA LEU A 511 -31.12 -24.29 -52.42
C LEU A 511 -29.81 -24.45 -51.62
N ARG A 512 -28.82 -25.13 -52.20
CA ARG A 512 -27.48 -25.26 -51.60
C ARG A 512 -26.80 -23.89 -51.47
N GLN A 513 -26.87 -23.06 -52.50
CA GLN A 513 -26.31 -21.71 -52.47
C GLN A 513 -27.00 -20.83 -51.42
N ARG A 514 -28.33 -20.79 -51.40
CA ARG A 514 -29.11 -20.05 -50.39
C ARG A 514 -28.79 -20.51 -48.97
N ASN A 515 -28.66 -21.82 -48.77
CA ASN A 515 -28.29 -22.36 -47.46
C ASN A 515 -26.88 -21.92 -47.05
N ALA A 516 -25.91 -21.88 -47.97
CA ALA A 516 -24.56 -21.38 -47.69
C ALA A 516 -24.56 -19.87 -47.38
N GLU A 517 -25.34 -19.07 -48.12
CA GLU A 517 -25.52 -17.64 -47.86
C GLU A 517 -26.12 -17.41 -46.45
N SER A 518 -27.24 -18.06 -46.13
CA SER A 518 -27.86 -17.99 -44.80
C SER A 518 -26.94 -18.51 -43.69
N GLN A 519 -26.10 -19.52 -43.94
CA GLN A 519 -25.09 -19.99 -42.99
C GLN A 519 -24.05 -18.89 -42.70
N SER A 520 -23.53 -18.25 -43.74
CA SER A 520 -22.56 -17.16 -43.57
C SER A 520 -23.15 -15.96 -42.82
N GLU A 521 -24.45 -15.66 -43.02
CA GLU A 521 -25.10 -14.60 -42.26
C GLU A 521 -25.37 -15.00 -40.81
N HIS A 522 -25.71 -16.27 -40.55
CA HIS A 522 -25.84 -16.79 -39.19
C HIS A 522 -24.53 -16.67 -38.42
N GLU A 523 -23.41 -17.08 -39.03
CA GLU A 523 -22.06 -16.95 -38.44
C GLU A 523 -21.69 -15.48 -38.16
N LYS A 524 -22.00 -14.56 -39.07
CA LYS A 524 -21.79 -13.12 -38.84
C LYS A 524 -22.59 -12.58 -37.67
N ARG A 525 -23.87 -12.96 -37.56
CA ARG A 525 -24.74 -12.55 -36.43
C ARG A 525 -24.25 -13.17 -35.11
N GLN A 526 -23.80 -14.42 -35.14
CA GLN A 526 -23.25 -15.10 -33.98
C GLN A 526 -21.97 -14.41 -33.50
N HIS A 527 -21.05 -14.09 -34.41
CA HIS A 527 -19.84 -13.36 -34.07
C HIS A 527 -20.15 -11.99 -33.45
N LYS A 528 -21.14 -11.25 -34.00
CA LYS A 528 -21.57 -9.97 -33.43
C LYS A 528 -22.15 -10.13 -32.02
N LEU A 529 -22.92 -11.19 -31.77
CA LEU A 529 -23.43 -11.50 -30.44
C LEU A 529 -22.27 -11.78 -29.46
N ASP A 530 -21.31 -12.61 -29.87
CA ASP A 530 -20.14 -12.94 -29.05
C ASP A 530 -19.34 -11.69 -28.68
N MET A 531 -19.14 -10.77 -29.63
CA MET A 531 -18.51 -9.47 -29.36
C MET A 531 -19.29 -8.67 -28.31
N GLN A 532 -20.61 -8.53 -28.44
CA GLN A 532 -21.42 -7.80 -27.47
C GLN A 532 -21.43 -8.44 -26.08
N VAL A 533 -21.44 -9.77 -26.00
CA VAL A 533 -21.33 -10.50 -24.73
C VAL A 533 -19.98 -10.20 -24.05
N THR A 534 -18.88 -10.23 -24.80
CA THR A 534 -17.56 -9.87 -24.24
C THR A 534 -17.47 -8.41 -23.81
N GLU A 535 -18.09 -7.48 -24.53
CA GLU A 535 -18.16 -6.07 -24.15
C GLU A 535 -18.94 -5.88 -22.84
N ILE A 536 -20.08 -6.54 -22.68
CA ILE A 536 -20.85 -6.52 -21.43
C ILE A 536 -20.04 -7.12 -20.27
N GLU A 537 -19.33 -8.21 -20.50
CA GLU A 537 -18.50 -8.84 -19.46
C GLU A 537 -17.37 -7.91 -19.01
N ASN A 538 -16.71 -7.23 -19.95
CA ASN A 538 -15.70 -6.22 -19.65
C ASN A 538 -16.29 -5.03 -18.87
N LEU A 539 -17.47 -4.53 -19.28
CA LEU A 539 -18.17 -3.45 -18.56
C LEU A 539 -18.55 -3.88 -17.14
N ARG A 540 -19.00 -5.12 -16.94
CA ARG A 540 -19.29 -5.68 -15.62
C ARG A 540 -18.05 -5.75 -14.73
N ILE A 541 -16.92 -6.19 -15.28
CA ILE A 541 -15.64 -6.22 -14.55
C ILE A 541 -15.23 -4.81 -14.14
N LEU A 542 -15.28 -3.84 -15.07
CA LEU A 542 -14.95 -2.44 -14.77
C LEU A 542 -15.88 -1.81 -13.72
N LEU A 543 -17.18 -2.13 -13.77
CA LEU A 543 -18.14 -1.71 -12.74
C LEU A 543 -17.83 -2.35 -11.39
N ALA A 544 -17.50 -3.65 -11.36
CA ALA A 544 -17.14 -4.35 -10.12
C ALA A 544 -15.83 -3.81 -9.51
N GLU A 545 -14.82 -3.52 -10.32
CA GLU A 545 -13.56 -2.90 -9.88
C GLU A 545 -13.80 -1.50 -9.31
N ARG A 546 -14.63 -0.69 -9.98
CA ARG A 546 -15.03 0.63 -9.46
C ARG A 546 -15.80 0.51 -8.14
N GLU A 547 -16.74 -0.43 -8.03
CA GLU A 547 -17.47 -0.66 -6.79
C GLU A 547 -16.55 -1.12 -5.64
N ALA A 548 -15.59 -1.99 -5.92
CA ALA A 548 -14.57 -2.42 -4.96
C ALA A 548 -13.70 -1.24 -4.51
N GLY A 549 -13.15 -0.46 -5.45
CA GLY A 549 -12.37 0.74 -5.13
C GLY A 549 -13.16 1.78 -4.32
N MET A 550 -14.48 1.91 -4.57
CA MET A 550 -15.35 2.78 -3.78
C MET A 550 -15.62 2.23 -2.36
N LYS A 551 -15.76 0.92 -2.20
CA LYS A 551 -15.85 0.28 -0.87
C LYS A 551 -14.55 0.50 -0.10
N ASP A 552 -13.40 0.31 -0.73
CA ASP A 552 -12.10 0.56 -0.12
C ASP A 552 -11.96 2.02 0.31
N MET A 553 -12.34 2.97 -0.55
CA MET A 553 -12.32 4.39 -0.19
C MET A 553 -13.29 4.71 0.97
N ALA A 554 -14.48 4.10 0.99
CA ALA A 554 -15.42 4.27 2.10
C ALA A 554 -14.84 3.74 3.42
N THR A 555 -14.18 2.58 3.40
CA THR A 555 -13.49 2.04 4.59
C THR A 555 -12.31 2.91 5.02
N ALA A 556 -11.55 3.49 4.08
CA ALA A 556 -10.48 4.44 4.35
C ALA A 556 -11.00 5.74 4.99
N VAL A 557 -12.13 6.26 4.51
CA VAL A 557 -12.79 7.43 5.12
C VAL A 557 -13.29 7.10 6.52
N GLN A 558 -13.86 5.91 6.74
CA GLN A 558 -14.36 5.50 8.05
C GLN A 558 -13.22 5.31 9.06
N THR A 559 -12.10 4.70 8.65
CA THR A 559 -10.89 4.59 9.47
C THR A 559 -10.28 5.96 9.77
N ALA A 560 -10.22 6.87 8.79
CA ALA A 560 -9.78 8.25 9.00
C ALA A 560 -10.71 9.00 9.98
N ARG A 561 -12.02 8.79 9.93
CA ARG A 561 -12.97 9.32 10.93
C ARG A 561 -12.71 8.74 12.32
N GLY A 562 -12.47 7.44 12.42
CA GLY A 562 -12.06 6.79 13.67
C GLY A 562 -10.81 7.44 14.26
N ALA A 563 -9.74 7.55 13.46
CA ALA A 563 -8.48 8.20 13.85
C ALA A 563 -8.66 9.66 14.28
N ARG A 564 -9.54 10.43 13.61
CA ARG A 564 -9.91 11.79 14.04
C ARG A 564 -10.58 11.78 15.41
N SER A 565 -11.52 10.87 15.65
CA SER A 565 -12.19 10.76 16.95
C SER A 565 -11.21 10.40 18.08
N ASP A 566 -10.20 9.57 17.77
CA ASP A 566 -9.16 9.18 18.72
C ASP A 566 -8.25 10.36 19.03
N ALA A 567 -7.83 11.10 18.01
CA ALA A 567 -7.04 12.32 18.16
C ALA A 567 -7.80 13.37 19.00
N GLU A 568 -9.11 13.54 18.79
CA GLU A 568 -9.95 14.43 19.60
C GLU A 568 -9.99 13.99 21.08
N ARG A 569 -10.04 12.68 21.36
CA ARG A 569 -9.97 12.17 22.74
C ARG A 569 -8.61 12.45 23.38
N VAL A 570 -7.51 12.24 22.64
CA VAL A 570 -6.16 12.56 23.10
C VAL A 570 -6.01 14.05 23.39
N VAL A 571 -6.47 14.92 22.47
CA VAL A 571 -6.43 16.38 22.68
C VAL A 571 -7.23 16.79 23.92
N LYS A 572 -8.41 16.21 24.15
CA LYS A 572 -9.20 16.47 25.38
C LYS A 572 -8.47 16.01 26.64
N SER A 573 -7.79 14.85 26.61
CA SER A 573 -6.97 14.37 27.73
C SER A 573 -5.78 15.28 27.99
N LEU A 574 -5.07 15.70 26.94
CA LEU A 574 -3.96 16.64 27.08
C LEU A 574 -4.44 17.99 27.62
N GLN A 575 -5.61 18.47 27.19
CA GLN A 575 -6.20 19.70 27.72
C GLN A 575 -6.55 19.59 29.22
N SER A 576 -7.04 18.45 29.70
CA SER A 576 -7.32 18.25 31.13
C SER A 576 -6.02 18.15 31.95
N GLU A 577 -5.00 17.47 31.44
CA GLU A 577 -3.67 17.42 32.05
C GLU A 577 -3.03 18.81 32.12
N LEU A 578 -3.12 19.61 31.06
CA LEU A 578 -2.56 20.96 31.02
C LEU A 578 -3.26 21.88 32.01
N LYS A 579 -4.59 21.74 32.18
CA LYS A 579 -5.35 22.42 33.24
C LYS A 579 -4.89 22.00 34.64
N ARG A 580 -4.66 20.70 34.87
CA ARG A 580 -4.16 20.18 36.14
C ARG A 580 -2.76 20.73 36.45
N VAL A 581 -1.82 20.63 35.51
CA VAL A 581 -0.46 21.17 35.67
C VAL A 581 -0.50 22.66 35.94
N LYS A 582 -1.37 23.42 35.25
CA LYS A 582 -1.57 24.84 35.54
C LYS A 582 -2.03 25.09 36.97
N SER A 583 -3.02 24.33 37.46
CA SER A 583 -3.48 24.46 38.86
C SER A 583 -2.43 24.05 39.89
N GLU A 584 -1.61 23.02 39.59
CA GLU A 584 -0.49 22.61 40.45
C GLU A 584 0.59 23.69 40.49
N ALA A 585 0.91 24.31 39.35
CA ALA A 585 1.85 25.42 39.27
C ALA A 585 1.34 26.66 40.02
N GLU A 586 0.05 26.99 39.92
CA GLU A 586 -0.59 28.06 40.70
C GLU A 586 -0.47 27.78 42.21
N ARG A 587 -0.73 26.54 42.65
CA ARG A 587 -0.58 26.13 44.05
C ARG A 587 0.87 26.21 44.54
N LEU A 588 1.82 25.74 43.74
CA LEU A 588 3.25 25.88 44.07
C LEU A 588 3.67 27.35 44.13
N GLY A 589 3.09 28.20 43.27
CA GLY A 589 3.25 29.65 43.34
C GLY A 589 2.80 30.23 44.69
N THR A 590 1.60 29.87 45.15
CA THR A 590 1.08 30.31 46.45
C THR A 590 1.92 29.78 47.62
N ASP A 591 2.38 28.54 47.55
CA ASP A 591 3.24 27.95 48.57
C ASP A 591 4.58 28.69 48.65
N ILE A 592 5.17 29.07 47.51
CA ILE A 592 6.40 29.87 47.47
C ILE A 592 6.17 31.27 48.06
N GLU A 593 5.02 31.90 47.80
CA GLU A 593 4.69 33.20 48.41
C GLU A 593 4.53 33.08 49.93
N HIS A 594 3.86 32.05 50.41
CA HIS A 594 3.75 31.78 51.84
C HIS A 594 5.13 31.56 52.48
N LEU A 595 5.99 30.74 51.87
CA LEU A 595 7.36 30.50 52.35
C LEU A 595 8.23 31.77 52.31
N LYS A 596 7.99 32.70 51.38
CA LYS A 596 8.67 34.00 51.34
C LYS A 596 8.21 34.89 52.48
N LEU A 597 6.91 34.91 52.79
CA LEU A 597 6.35 35.62 53.95
C LEU A 597 6.91 35.06 55.26
N GLU A 598 6.88 33.73 55.43
CA GLU A 598 7.41 33.04 56.60
C GLU A 598 8.92 33.31 56.78
N ARG A 599 9.72 33.26 55.70
CA ARG A 599 11.13 33.68 55.76
C ARG A 599 11.32 35.16 56.09
N ALA A 600 10.41 36.04 55.67
CA ALA A 600 10.51 37.46 55.99
C ALA A 600 10.25 37.69 57.48
N ASP A 601 9.26 36.99 58.04
CA ASP A 601 8.94 37.00 59.48
C ASP A 601 10.05 36.37 60.31
N ASP A 602 10.60 35.22 59.90
CA ASP A 602 11.75 34.59 60.55
C ASP A 602 12.98 35.48 60.52
N ASN A 603 13.27 36.15 59.39
CA ASN A 603 14.34 37.14 59.33
C ASN A 603 14.07 38.37 60.21
N GLY A 604 12.82 38.77 60.39
CA GLY A 604 12.41 39.80 61.34
C GLY A 604 12.69 39.39 62.78
N ASN A 605 12.25 38.18 63.15
CA ASN A 605 12.46 37.57 64.45
C ASN A 605 13.95 37.35 64.75
N GLU A 606 14.73 36.94 63.76
CA GLU A 606 16.18 36.78 63.87
C GLU A 606 16.90 38.12 64.04
N LYS A 607 16.47 39.17 63.32
CA LYS A 607 16.97 40.54 63.54
C LYS A 607 16.63 41.06 64.94
N GLU A 608 15.45 40.75 65.46
CA GLU A 608 15.09 41.07 66.84
C GLU A 608 15.94 40.29 67.86
N ARG A 609 16.18 39.00 67.63
CA ARG A 609 17.07 38.18 68.47
C ARG A 609 18.49 38.73 68.46
N GLN A 610 19.01 39.12 67.29
CA GLN A 610 20.31 39.77 67.16
C GLN A 610 20.35 41.12 67.86
N LYS A 611 19.26 41.90 67.83
CA LYS A 611 19.16 43.17 68.56
C LYS A 611 19.19 42.94 70.08
N ARG A 612 18.40 41.99 70.60
CA ARG A 612 18.39 41.61 72.02
C ARG A 612 19.76 41.08 72.46
N ALA A 613 20.43 40.28 71.63
CA ALA A 613 21.78 39.79 71.89
C ALA A 613 22.83 40.91 71.89
N ARG A 614 22.70 41.90 70.99
CA ARG A 614 23.57 43.10 71.01
C ARG A 614 23.35 43.95 72.25
N GLU A 615 22.11 44.12 72.69
CA GLU A 615 21.77 44.85 73.93
C GLU A 615 22.31 44.12 75.18
N GLN A 616 22.24 42.79 75.20
CA GLN A 616 22.85 41.95 76.25
C GLN A 616 24.39 42.02 76.22
N ALA A 617 25.02 42.00 75.04
CA ALA A 617 26.47 42.18 74.91
C ALA A 617 26.92 43.59 75.30
N GLN A 618 26.11 44.62 75.00
CA GLN A 618 26.41 46.00 75.35
C GLN A 618 26.28 46.27 76.86
N THR A 619 25.33 45.61 77.55
CA THR A 619 25.22 45.65 79.01
C THR A 619 26.36 44.88 79.69
N GLN A 620 26.77 43.73 79.13
CA GLN A 620 27.98 43.02 79.59
C GLN A 620 29.26 43.83 79.39
N MET A 621 29.41 44.53 78.26
CA MET A 621 30.54 45.42 78.03
C MET A 621 30.56 46.61 79.00
N LYS A 622 29.41 47.18 79.37
CA LYS A 622 29.34 48.22 80.41
C LYS A 622 29.76 47.68 81.78
N ALA A 623 29.25 46.52 82.18
CA ALA A 623 29.64 45.89 83.45
C ALA A 623 31.14 45.56 83.51
N LEU A 624 31.72 45.06 82.41
CA LEU A 624 33.17 44.81 82.31
C LEU A 624 33.97 46.12 82.33
N ASN A 625 33.46 47.19 81.73
CA ASN A 625 34.11 48.50 81.75
C ASN A 625 34.09 49.13 83.15
N ASP A 626 32.99 48.96 83.89
CA ASP A 626 32.89 49.42 85.28
C ASP A 626 33.80 48.60 86.21
N GLN A 627 33.94 47.28 85.98
CA GLN A 627 34.92 46.44 86.68
C GLN A 627 36.37 46.82 86.33
N LEU A 628 36.63 47.19 85.08
CA LEU A 628 37.95 47.64 84.64
C LEU A 628 38.28 49.03 85.21
N GLN A 629 37.28 49.89 85.38
CA GLN A 629 37.44 51.18 86.04
C GLN A 629 37.67 51.01 87.55
N SER A 630 36.92 50.13 88.23
CA SER A 630 37.16 49.83 89.64
C SER A 630 38.53 49.18 89.88
N ALA A 631 39.01 48.37 88.93
CA ALA A 631 40.35 47.80 88.95
C ALA A 631 41.44 48.86 88.73
N LYS A 632 41.20 49.87 87.88
CA LYS A 632 42.10 51.02 87.71
C LYS A 632 42.17 51.89 88.96
N ASP A 633 41.05 52.11 89.63
CA ASP A 633 41.00 52.88 90.88
C ASP A 633 41.69 52.12 92.02
N ALA A 634 41.54 50.78 92.08
CA ALA A 634 42.30 49.92 92.99
C ALA A 634 43.80 49.89 92.67
N ALA A 635 44.17 49.93 91.38
CA ALA A 635 45.57 50.01 90.95
C ALA A 635 46.20 51.36 91.29
N MET A 636 45.46 52.48 91.21
CA MET A 636 45.92 53.78 91.70
C MET A 636 46.15 53.76 93.21
N GLN A 637 45.24 53.16 93.98
CA GLN A 637 45.42 52.99 95.44
C GLN A 637 46.62 52.09 95.81
N LEU A 638 46.92 51.08 94.98
CA LEU A 638 48.13 50.26 95.12
C LEU A 638 49.40 51.01 94.69
N HIS A 639 49.30 51.89 93.69
CA HIS A 639 50.43 52.72 93.25
C HIS A 639 50.79 53.80 94.27
N GLU A 640 49.79 54.33 94.99
CA GLU A 640 49.98 55.21 96.16
C GLU A 640 50.67 54.45 97.32
N ARG A 641 50.32 53.17 97.55
CA ARG A 641 50.91 52.32 98.59
C ARG A 641 52.31 51.76 98.25
N LEU A 642 52.68 51.72 96.97
CA LEU A 642 53.99 51.26 96.48
C LEU A 642 55.09 52.33 96.53
N LYS A 643 54.75 53.60 96.82
CA LYS A 643 55.75 54.66 97.02
C LYS A 643 56.52 54.55 98.34
N ASP A 644 56.01 53.79 99.32
CA ASP A 644 56.59 53.71 100.68
C ASP A 644 57.25 52.37 101.06
N HIS A 645 57.44 51.43 100.11
CA HIS A 645 58.23 50.22 100.38
C HIS A 645 59.17 49.86 99.23
N GLY A 646 60.42 50.32 99.37
CA GLY A 646 61.57 49.76 98.67
C GLY A 646 62.08 48.48 99.36
N ALA A 647 62.84 47.70 98.56
CA ALA A 647 63.54 46.45 98.87
C ALA A 647 62.65 45.18 98.79
N ALA A 648 63.05 44.06 98.18
CA ALA A 648 64.31 43.63 97.58
C ALA A 648 64.01 42.44 96.67
N LEU A 649 64.74 42.29 95.55
CA LEU A 649 65.05 41.00 94.93
C LEU A 649 66.42 41.16 94.26
N SER A 650 67.38 40.31 94.67
CA SER A 650 68.77 40.36 94.22
C SER A 650 68.86 40.05 92.71
N PRO A 651 69.64 40.82 91.91
CA PRO A 651 69.84 40.58 90.49
C PRO A 651 70.34 39.16 90.14
N ALA A 652 70.98 38.48 91.10
CA ALA A 652 71.54 37.13 90.91
C ALA A 652 70.48 36.02 90.89
N GLU A 653 69.34 36.20 91.58
CA GLU A 653 68.26 35.22 91.63
C GLU A 653 67.39 35.26 90.35
N VAL A 654 67.27 36.45 89.75
CA VAL A 654 66.58 36.68 88.48
C VAL A 654 67.32 36.04 87.31
N GLU A 655 68.65 36.11 87.28
CA GLU A 655 69.49 35.42 86.27
C GLU A 655 69.37 33.88 86.37
N LYS A 656 69.34 33.34 87.60
CA LYS A 656 69.19 31.90 87.84
C LYS A 656 67.82 31.37 87.38
N LEU A 657 66.76 32.12 87.63
CA LEU A 657 65.39 31.83 87.14
C LEU A 657 65.29 31.92 85.61
N LYS A 658 65.92 32.93 85.00
CA LYS A 658 66.01 33.02 83.52
C LYS A 658 66.77 31.86 82.91
N ALA A 659 67.85 31.40 83.53
CA ALA A 659 68.62 30.25 83.06
C ALA A 659 67.85 28.91 83.19
N MET A 660 67.07 28.71 84.27
CA MET A 660 66.19 27.54 84.39
C MET A 660 65.07 27.58 83.36
N HIS A 661 64.41 28.72 83.19
CA HIS A 661 63.34 28.90 82.21
C HIS A 661 63.85 28.66 80.77
N ASN A 662 65.07 29.10 80.43
CA ASN A 662 65.63 28.87 79.10
C ASN A 662 65.97 27.40 78.84
N LYS A 663 66.31 26.62 79.88
CA LYS A 663 66.52 25.17 79.77
C LYS A 663 65.20 24.42 79.63
N GLU A 664 64.18 24.81 80.39
CA GLU A 664 62.82 24.27 80.29
C GLU A 664 62.19 24.56 78.91
N CYS A 665 62.34 25.78 78.40
CA CYS A 665 61.89 26.15 77.06
C CYS A 665 62.62 25.38 75.96
N LYS A 666 63.92 25.11 76.09
CA LYS A 666 64.66 24.23 75.14
C LYS A 666 64.17 22.78 75.20
N GLY A 667 63.85 22.26 76.39
CA GLY A 667 63.26 20.93 76.57
C GLY A 667 61.88 20.81 75.94
N LEU A 668 61.01 21.82 76.11
CA LEU A 668 59.69 21.86 75.50
C LEU A 668 59.76 21.96 73.97
N VAL A 669 60.69 22.73 73.42
CA VAL A 669 60.89 22.82 71.97
C VAL A 669 61.36 21.48 71.38
N GLN A 670 62.23 20.74 72.07
CA GLN A 670 62.61 19.38 71.66
C GLN A 670 61.44 18.40 71.72
N GLN A 671 60.61 18.46 72.78
CA GLN A 671 59.41 17.61 72.88
C GLN A 671 58.39 17.93 71.78
N ILE A 672 58.16 19.21 71.47
CA ILE A 672 57.27 19.63 70.37
C ILE A 672 57.83 19.15 69.03
N GLY A 673 59.15 19.24 68.82
CA GLY A 673 59.81 18.70 67.63
C GLY A 673 59.60 17.19 67.48
N TYR A 674 59.81 16.43 68.56
CA TYR A 674 59.59 14.98 68.57
C TYR A 674 58.12 14.62 68.29
N LEU A 675 57.16 15.29 68.94
CA LEU A 675 55.73 15.04 68.74
C LEU A 675 55.29 15.39 67.32
N ARG A 676 55.83 16.46 66.73
CA ARG A 676 55.56 16.84 65.34
C ARG A 676 56.08 15.79 64.36
N SER A 677 57.30 15.29 64.55
CA SER A 677 57.84 14.19 63.73
C SER A 677 57.07 12.89 63.91
N LYS A 678 56.63 12.57 65.13
CA LYS A 678 55.80 11.40 65.41
C LYS A 678 54.44 11.49 64.71
N PHE A 679 53.78 12.65 64.80
CA PHE A 679 52.52 12.91 64.11
C PHE A 679 52.66 12.82 62.59
N HIS A 680 53.74 13.37 62.03
CA HIS A 680 53.98 13.26 60.58
C HIS A 680 54.14 11.80 60.12
N ARG A 681 54.96 11.01 60.81
CA ARG A 681 55.12 9.57 60.51
C ARG A 681 53.82 8.79 60.65
N GLU A 682 53.01 9.10 61.67
CA GLU A 682 51.71 8.46 61.86
C GLU A 682 50.70 8.86 60.77
N SER A 683 50.70 10.14 60.37
CA SER A 683 49.85 10.65 59.30
C SER A 683 50.21 10.01 57.96
N GLU A 684 51.51 9.96 57.62
CA GLU A 684 52.00 9.27 56.41
C GLU A 684 51.65 7.78 56.44
N MET A 685 51.83 7.10 57.57
CA MET A 685 51.44 5.69 57.72
C MET A 685 49.93 5.50 57.51
N ARG A 686 49.07 6.34 58.10
CA ARG A 686 47.61 6.27 57.93
C ARG A 686 47.21 6.53 56.48
N GLU A 687 47.89 7.45 55.80
CA GLU A 687 47.68 7.74 54.38
C GLU A 687 48.07 6.55 53.50
N HIS A 688 49.24 5.94 53.72
CA HIS A 688 49.64 4.71 53.02
C HIS A 688 48.69 3.53 53.27
N MET A 689 48.19 3.36 54.50
CA MET A 689 47.18 2.34 54.81
C MET A 689 45.85 2.64 54.11
N GLY A 690 45.48 3.91 53.96
CA GLY A 690 44.33 4.35 53.16
C GLY A 690 44.47 3.97 51.68
N TRP A 691 45.64 4.20 51.09
CA TRP A 691 45.96 3.79 49.72
C TRP A 691 45.96 2.28 49.54
N GLN A 692 46.51 1.51 50.49
CA GLN A 692 46.46 0.04 50.47
C GLN A 692 45.03 -0.48 50.54
N LYS A 693 44.17 0.11 51.39
CA LYS A 693 42.75 -0.25 51.47
C LYS A 693 42.02 0.01 50.14
N LEU A 694 42.25 1.17 49.52
CA LEU A 694 41.67 1.52 48.22
C LEU A 694 42.12 0.57 47.11
N TYR A 695 43.41 0.20 47.09
CA TYR A 695 43.95 -0.76 46.14
C TYR A 695 43.33 -2.16 46.33
N LEU A 696 43.24 -2.65 47.57
CA LEU A 696 42.60 -3.93 47.88
C LEU A 696 41.10 -3.92 47.57
N MET A 697 40.39 -2.82 47.83
CA MET A 697 38.99 -2.68 47.42
C MET A 697 38.82 -2.73 45.90
N LYS A 698 39.76 -2.16 45.13
CA LYS A 698 39.70 -2.18 43.68
C LYS A 698 39.97 -3.58 43.13
N ILE A 699 40.91 -4.33 43.73
CA ILE A 699 41.13 -5.75 43.42
C ILE A 699 39.89 -6.57 43.77
N LEU A 700 39.33 -6.40 44.96
CA LEU A 700 38.12 -7.12 45.39
C LEU A 700 36.91 -6.79 44.51
N GLY A 701 36.80 -5.57 44.00
CA GLY A 701 35.78 -5.19 43.02
C GLY A 701 35.92 -5.96 41.69
N VAL A 702 37.15 -6.11 41.19
CA VAL A 702 37.43 -6.90 39.98
C VAL A 702 37.15 -8.40 40.20
N TYR A 703 37.43 -8.93 41.40
CA TYR A 703 37.08 -10.32 41.73
C TYR A 703 35.57 -10.54 42.00
N ALA A 704 34.85 -9.52 42.45
CA ALA A 704 33.40 -9.59 42.64
C ALA A 704 32.62 -9.66 41.31
N GLU A 705 33.22 -9.17 40.21
CA GLU A 705 32.66 -9.26 38.86
C GLU A 705 32.92 -10.64 38.19
N SER A 706 33.95 -11.38 38.62
CA SER A 706 34.32 -12.67 38.03
C SER A 706 33.70 -13.89 38.71
N GLU A 707 33.25 -13.81 39.97
CA GLU A 707 32.53 -14.90 40.66
C GLU A 707 31.32 -14.40 41.47
N PRO A 708 30.07 -14.67 41.05
CA PRO A 708 28.87 -14.15 41.72
C PRO A 708 28.51 -14.86 43.05
N ASN A 709 29.28 -15.87 43.48
CA ASN A 709 28.97 -16.67 44.68
C ASN A 709 29.73 -16.28 45.95
N MET A 710 30.59 -15.26 45.92
CA MET A 710 31.36 -14.85 47.10
C MET A 710 30.66 -13.79 47.99
N ASN A 711 29.40 -13.46 47.71
CA ASN A 711 28.68 -12.34 48.36
C ASN A 711 27.86 -12.71 49.61
N VAL A 712 27.84 -13.97 50.06
CA VAL A 712 26.99 -14.39 51.19
C VAL A 712 27.76 -14.53 52.52
N HIS A 713 29.09 -14.55 52.53
CA HIS A 713 29.84 -14.93 53.75
C HIS A 713 30.62 -13.81 54.47
N TRP A 714 30.67 -12.57 53.96
CA TRP A 714 31.51 -11.50 54.54
C TRP A 714 30.78 -10.32 55.19
N LEU A 715 29.46 -10.14 54.98
CA LEU A 715 28.71 -9.00 55.54
C LEU A 715 28.15 -9.23 56.97
N GLY A 716 28.38 -10.41 57.57
CA GLY A 716 27.85 -10.76 58.89
C GLY A 716 28.78 -10.53 60.10
N LYS A 717 30.03 -10.05 59.94
CA LYS A 717 31.04 -10.16 61.01
C LYS A 717 31.95 -8.93 61.22
N ALA A 718 31.42 -7.72 61.04
CA ALA A 718 32.15 -6.46 61.31
C ALA A 718 31.41 -5.54 62.29
N SER A 719 30.87 -6.08 63.39
CA SER A 719 30.25 -5.27 64.46
C SER A 719 30.80 -5.55 65.87
N LEU A 720 31.91 -6.28 66.00
CA LEU A 720 32.54 -6.55 67.28
C LEU A 720 34.04 -6.39 67.13
N MET A 721 34.56 -5.23 67.51
CA MET A 721 35.89 -5.00 68.11
C MET A 721 36.17 -3.50 68.17
N ASN A 722 35.77 -2.85 69.26
CA ASN A 722 36.58 -1.80 69.88
C ASN A 722 36.08 -1.53 71.31
N SER A 723 36.57 -2.36 72.24
CA SER A 723 36.52 -2.10 73.66
C SER A 723 37.94 -2.03 74.17
N HIS A 724 38.54 -0.84 74.21
CA HIS A 724 39.52 -0.53 75.24
C HIS A 724 39.37 0.92 75.72
N GLN A 725 39.09 0.94 77.00
CA GLN A 725 38.85 1.99 77.96
C GLN A 725 40.16 2.71 78.30
N THR A 726 40.21 4.03 78.15
CA THR A 726 41.03 4.89 79.03
C THR A 726 40.27 6.16 79.35
N GLN A 727 40.06 6.37 80.63
CA GLN A 727 39.42 7.53 81.25
C GLN A 727 40.25 8.80 80.98
N THR A 728 39.59 9.92 80.66
CA THR A 728 39.73 11.20 81.40
C THR A 728 38.93 12.34 80.73
N ASN A 729 38.28 13.10 81.60
CA ASN A 729 37.85 14.51 81.52
C ASN A 729 36.62 14.90 80.67
N SER A 730 35.62 15.40 81.42
CA SER A 730 34.19 15.56 81.12
C SER A 730 33.80 16.84 80.37
N THR A 731 34.67 17.43 79.57
CA THR A 731 34.40 18.71 78.87
C THR A 731 34.26 18.60 77.34
N GLN A 732 34.42 17.42 76.75
CA GLN A 732 34.24 17.21 75.30
C GLN A 732 32.88 16.63 74.87
N ARG A 733 31.99 16.29 75.82
CA ARG A 733 30.64 15.74 75.51
C ARG A 733 29.62 16.75 74.99
N ARG A 734 29.88 18.07 75.04
CA ARG A 734 28.96 19.09 74.51
C ARG A 734 29.17 19.45 73.04
N LEU A 735 30.29 19.08 72.43
CA LEU A 735 30.57 19.36 71.00
C LEU A 735 30.31 18.16 70.08
N PHE A 736 30.30 16.93 70.60
CA PHE A 736 29.98 15.73 69.79
C PHE A 736 28.47 15.51 69.58
N GLY A 737 27.61 16.05 70.45
CA GLY A 737 26.14 15.96 70.29
C GLY A 737 25.54 16.80 69.15
N MET A 738 26.30 17.72 68.55
CA MET A 738 25.85 18.51 67.39
C MET A 738 26.23 17.90 66.03
N VAL A 739 27.13 16.91 65.98
CA VAL A 739 27.60 16.34 64.71
C VAL A 739 26.90 15.02 64.37
N ASP A 740 26.42 14.25 65.37
CA ASP A 740 25.65 13.02 65.12
C ASP A 740 24.20 13.27 64.63
N GLY A 741 23.69 14.50 64.77
CA GLY A 741 22.38 14.90 64.23
C GLY A 741 22.34 15.10 62.71
N GLN A 742 23.49 15.35 62.06
CA GLN A 742 23.56 15.56 60.62
C GLN A 742 23.72 14.26 59.82
N GLY A 743 24.28 13.20 60.41
CA GLY A 743 24.41 11.89 59.77
C GLY A 743 23.08 11.15 59.56
N GLN A 744 22.12 11.30 60.48
CA GLN A 744 20.80 10.66 60.38
C GLN A 744 19.84 11.36 59.39
N ALA A 745 20.13 12.61 58.98
CA ALA A 745 19.35 13.32 57.96
C ALA A 745 19.73 12.88 56.54
N PHE A 746 21.01 12.56 56.30
CA PHE A 746 21.49 12.10 54.99
C PHE A 746 21.01 10.67 54.65
N GLY A 747 20.96 9.78 55.64
CA GLY A 747 20.45 8.41 55.46
C GLY A 747 18.96 8.35 55.08
N ARG A 748 18.13 9.27 55.60
CA ARG A 748 16.71 9.37 55.23
C ARG A 748 16.50 9.96 53.83
N GLY A 749 17.41 10.81 53.35
CA GLY A 749 17.41 11.33 51.99
C GLY A 749 17.75 10.27 50.94
N VAL A 750 18.70 9.38 51.24
CA VAL A 750 19.10 8.28 50.35
C VAL A 750 18.03 7.17 50.29
N ALA A 751 17.33 6.90 51.40
CA ALA A 751 16.20 5.97 51.42
C ALA A 751 15.02 6.46 50.56
N ARG A 752 14.70 7.78 50.61
CA ARG A 752 13.65 8.38 49.77
C ARG A 752 14.03 8.45 48.28
N SER A 753 15.30 8.66 47.94
CA SER A 753 15.74 8.58 46.54
C SER A 753 15.60 7.17 45.96
N LYS A 754 15.88 6.13 46.74
CA LYS A 754 15.69 4.73 46.30
C LYS A 754 14.23 4.34 46.13
N GLU A 755 13.31 4.89 46.94
CA GLU A 755 11.87 4.70 46.75
C GLU A 755 11.35 5.38 45.47
N ILE A 756 11.90 6.56 45.13
CA ILE A 756 11.55 7.28 43.89
C ILE A 756 12.11 6.54 42.66
N GLU A 757 13.34 6.02 42.72
CA GLU A 757 13.92 5.19 41.64
C GLU A 757 13.14 3.88 41.43
N ALA A 758 12.70 3.22 42.50
CA ALA A 758 11.85 2.04 42.42
C ALA A 758 10.46 2.37 41.83
N GLY A 759 9.94 3.57 42.11
CA GLY A 759 8.72 4.10 41.49
C GLY A 759 8.87 4.35 39.99
N TYR A 760 9.98 4.97 39.55
CA TYR A 760 10.28 5.18 38.14
C TYR A 760 10.51 3.86 37.39
N ALA A 761 11.17 2.89 38.00
CA ALA A 761 11.36 1.56 37.42
C ALA A 761 10.02 0.83 37.22
N ARG A 762 9.10 0.88 38.20
CA ARG A 762 7.74 0.33 38.05
C ARG A 762 6.92 1.03 36.96
N CYS A 763 7.00 2.35 36.86
CA CYS A 763 6.34 3.11 35.79
C CYS A 763 6.90 2.77 34.40
N LEU A 764 8.21 2.55 34.28
CA LEU A 764 8.84 2.12 33.02
C LEU A 764 8.49 0.68 32.65
N GLU A 765 8.34 -0.22 33.63
CA GLU A 765 7.87 -1.60 33.43
C GLU A 765 6.40 -1.63 32.97
N ASP A 766 5.55 -0.76 33.52
CA ASP A 766 4.14 -0.60 33.11
C ASP A 766 4.00 -0.01 31.69
N VAL A 767 4.88 0.92 31.30
CA VAL A 767 4.96 1.44 29.94
C VAL A 767 5.44 0.36 28.95
N ARG A 768 6.34 -0.55 29.38
CA ARG A 768 6.75 -1.71 28.56
C ARG A 768 5.66 -2.76 28.45
N ARG A 769 4.87 -3.01 29.50
CA ARG A 769 3.72 -3.93 29.46
C ARG A 769 2.56 -3.44 28.60
N ARG A 770 2.39 -2.12 28.45
CA ARG A 770 1.35 -1.49 27.60
C ARG A 770 1.74 -1.31 26.14
N ARG A 771 2.94 -1.72 25.73
CA ARG A 771 3.32 -1.75 24.31
C ARG A 771 2.72 -3.00 23.66
N PRO A 772 1.72 -2.88 22.75
CA PRO A 772 1.25 -4.04 22.00
C PRO A 772 2.44 -4.59 21.19
N LYS A 773 2.73 -5.88 21.38
CA LYS A 773 3.67 -6.62 20.53
C LYS A 773 3.17 -6.48 19.10
N SER A 774 3.91 -5.73 18.27
CA SER A 774 3.70 -5.65 16.84
C SER A 774 3.79 -7.06 16.28
N ARG A 775 2.62 -7.65 16.02
CA ARG A 775 2.48 -8.95 15.39
C ARG A 775 2.97 -8.81 13.95
N THR A 776 3.93 -9.66 13.65
CA THR A 776 4.52 -9.93 12.34
C THR A 776 3.45 -10.11 11.27
N ARG A 777 3.72 -9.50 10.11
CA ARG A 777 3.09 -9.77 8.81
C ARG A 777 2.94 -11.27 8.55
N THR A 778 1.70 -11.70 8.37
CA THR A 778 1.26 -12.70 7.38
C THR A 778 -0.07 -12.22 6.87
#